data_AF-A0A9D1AGL6-F1
#
_entry.id   AF-A0A9D1AGL6-F1
#
_cell.length_a   1.000
_cell.length_b   1.000
_cell.length_c   1.000
_cell.angle_alpha   90.00
_cell.angle_beta   90.00
_cell.angle_gamma   90.00
#
_symmetry.space_group_name_H-M   'P 1'
#
loop_
_entity.id
_entity.type
_entity.pdbx_description
1 polymer ?
#
loop_
_entity_poly.entity_id
_entity_poly.type
_entity_poly.pdbx_seq_one_letter_code
_entity_poly.pdbx_strand_id
1 'polypeptide(L)'
;MWNDFKANDTLILLQDCETAYIQLHNGSTIDLNDHDLTYTGTSTIIFSGSGKEATITDTSVSGSERGGTLNITGERDGAKSVFEIGATLNVSNINIDSTGCVFYPRGSTAKLNITNCDITTSGVFCVSTNAGSQANYGVTINIAGSSLTAAAEDYDDCAVMMNVSGLLNIENSVITGDRQGLFVRAGDATVVGSKIIVTGKWAEGKGEGADQYYDGEAWQSGNEAPTAAFVIGNRNGTYFADANVSIDNSTISAPEGATAIYVDATTASQGTSEESYSSNVNITGSKTVVDGDIVNNTTGAGSKSIDIAVLGGTFTADVEAYIPGDTILTQDDSGKIVEDEEKAESAVAEVDGVKYTSFESAIDAAADGDIVTLLGNVDITEAISYDGRSIGLCINKSLTINGNGYSITNASDTIQRFIWVINENSANTEADIDDVVVTFNNVNIVNSRLSGARAIETRSGDITLNLIGSTVDTSAAPEGNAQVITIGGSGSDIEINIDNSIVKANSKGYALISFNPAVINISNNSELSGFAALYLKGPDSSLGSFGSEITVTDSVLSSNGLSGATNTFGTIVFEQGGTELTIVDSQIIAATEAEDAEQAVILFSTGYYIGDDTNNISITGTDIVVEGNNATFVLENNNVDNETLIGAGSTINTSVSEEYIAEGSVFYPAEDGTYKVVTEEEFETVTDNAGVALMNGVVYDSLADAVDAAPTDGTQVTITLIDTDGDGIVTGSGVKVVEGKNIVIDFDGLTYDVTNPTVGSPGTETNGFQLLKGSTVKMMNGTLVSDTAKILIQNYCDLTIDDMTLDMSDCGQVQYVISNNSGNTVITGDTTIVAAPNQVAFDIYYWPGNGYTDGVSVTFDENFTGTVTGTVQYGTDSTGATEDNWQTNKANLAIENGTFDITFDVYSGEETEAAITISGGKFTTKFSDSYLADGYALSEYNGYYIPVSSSTDGTLLEEIAQLRQEIDEAIAAINGGLEGGDAATLADAVAALIGKMNELEDKIAELDENMVTDADLQAMKDTITTAYNAAVTRVKAELKAEINRLGEAIADLGDVKGQLDELKAAYEAADALLSAEIDGVSADLAELESAYQAADEALLKVITNLRTELSEDIYELRTAIEEMGDVNGQLDELKAAYEAADALLNADIDSVSAALAELESTYKAADDAIWNAIYALRDADSGMTTALWVIGVIAVLALCAGVAGVAFAIVRTKRS
;
A
#
# COMPACT_ATOMS: atom_id res chain seq x y z
N MET A 1 -53.48 20.97 -19.48
CA MET A 1 -52.33 20.06 -19.47
C MET A 1 -51.20 20.67 -18.65
N TRP A 2 -50.59 21.78 -19.09
CA TRP A 2 -49.49 22.42 -18.34
C TRP A 2 -49.82 22.96 -16.94
N ASN A 3 -51.06 23.41 -16.67
CA ASN A 3 -51.45 23.87 -15.32
C ASN A 3 -51.47 22.77 -14.25
N ASP A 4 -51.47 21.50 -14.66
CA ASP A 4 -51.49 20.34 -13.75
C ASP A 4 -50.14 19.62 -13.67
N PHE A 5 -49.18 19.95 -14.55
CA PHE A 5 -47.80 19.43 -14.55
C PHE A 5 -46.99 20.11 -13.44
N LYS A 6 -46.37 19.32 -12.56
CA LYS A 6 -45.69 19.80 -11.35
C LYS A 6 -44.30 19.17 -11.17
N ALA A 7 -43.65 19.49 -10.06
CA ALA A 7 -42.38 18.89 -9.68
C ALA A 7 -42.49 17.36 -9.57
N ASN A 8 -41.47 16.64 -10.07
CA ASN A 8 -41.38 15.18 -10.14
C ASN A 8 -42.41 14.48 -11.05
N ASP A 9 -43.23 15.22 -11.79
CA ASP A 9 -44.17 14.61 -12.75
C ASP A 9 -43.45 14.22 -14.04
N THR A 10 -43.96 13.17 -14.69
CA THR A 10 -43.58 12.79 -16.06
C THR A 10 -44.76 13.07 -17.00
N LEU A 11 -44.53 13.90 -18.02
CA LEU A 11 -45.48 14.20 -19.08
C LEU A 11 -45.10 13.39 -20.32
N ILE A 12 -45.90 12.38 -20.66
CA ILE A 12 -45.68 11.50 -21.82
C ILE A 12 -46.62 11.91 -22.94
N LEU A 13 -46.08 12.16 -24.14
CA LEU A 13 -46.89 12.40 -25.34
C LEU A 13 -47.50 11.09 -25.85
N LEU A 14 -48.76 11.17 -26.27
CA LEU A 14 -49.52 10.04 -26.84
C LEU A 14 -49.85 10.22 -28.33
N GLN A 15 -49.51 11.39 -28.86
CA GLN A 15 -49.65 11.81 -30.25
C GLN A 15 -48.93 13.15 -30.40
N ASP A 16 -48.63 13.53 -31.65
CA ASP A 16 -48.12 14.87 -31.96
C ASP A 16 -49.05 15.95 -31.41
N CYS A 17 -48.45 17.01 -30.86
CA CYS A 17 -49.21 18.10 -30.27
C CYS A 17 -48.47 19.44 -30.36
N GLU A 18 -49.25 20.52 -30.21
CA GLU A 18 -48.75 21.90 -30.24
C GLU A 18 -49.07 22.61 -28.92
N THR A 19 -48.13 23.42 -28.43
CA THR A 19 -48.32 24.27 -27.25
C THR A 19 -47.61 25.61 -27.39
N ALA A 20 -48.22 26.68 -26.87
CA ALA A 20 -47.56 27.98 -26.72
C ALA A 20 -46.88 28.15 -25.34
N TYR A 21 -46.95 27.14 -24.49
CA TYR A 21 -46.47 27.18 -23.11
C TYR A 21 -45.73 25.88 -22.76
N ILE A 22 -44.51 25.98 -22.26
CA ILE A 22 -43.74 24.89 -21.67
C ILE A 22 -43.24 25.40 -20.32
N GLN A 23 -43.31 24.56 -19.29
CA GLN A 23 -42.80 24.85 -17.96
C GLN A 23 -42.00 23.66 -17.46
N LEU A 24 -40.81 23.92 -16.92
CA LEU A 24 -39.95 22.93 -16.28
C LEU A 24 -40.00 23.09 -14.76
N HIS A 25 -40.23 21.99 -14.05
CA HIS A 25 -40.25 21.94 -12.60
C HIS A 25 -39.12 21.06 -12.08
N ASN A 26 -38.80 21.16 -10.79
CA ASN A 26 -37.77 20.29 -10.21
C ASN A 26 -38.19 18.81 -10.32
N GLY A 27 -37.29 17.95 -10.78
CA GLY A 27 -37.49 16.51 -11.03
C GLY A 27 -38.46 16.18 -12.16
N SER A 28 -38.96 17.17 -12.91
CA SER A 28 -39.97 16.90 -13.94
C SER A 28 -39.35 16.32 -15.22
N THR A 29 -40.08 15.41 -15.88
CA THR A 29 -39.69 14.82 -17.17
C THR A 29 -40.75 15.13 -18.24
N ILE A 30 -40.32 15.58 -19.41
CA ILE A 30 -41.13 15.63 -20.63
C ILE A 30 -40.62 14.52 -21.54
N ASP A 31 -41.46 13.54 -21.82
CA ASP A 31 -41.17 12.38 -22.65
C ASP A 31 -41.96 12.48 -23.97
N LEU A 32 -41.23 12.57 -25.10
CA LEU A 32 -41.81 12.71 -26.42
C LEU A 32 -42.41 11.40 -26.96
N ASN A 33 -41.91 10.25 -26.52
CA ASN A 33 -42.46 8.92 -26.82
C ASN A 33 -42.86 8.74 -28.32
N ASP A 34 -41.91 8.98 -29.23
CA ASP A 34 -42.03 8.90 -30.70
C ASP A 34 -42.98 9.94 -31.33
N HIS A 35 -43.24 11.05 -30.64
CA HIS A 35 -44.17 12.09 -31.09
C HIS A 35 -43.57 13.50 -31.11
N ASP A 36 -44.11 14.34 -31.99
CA ASP A 36 -43.67 15.72 -32.12
C ASP A 36 -44.35 16.65 -31.12
N LEU A 37 -43.54 17.43 -30.40
CA LEU A 37 -43.98 18.55 -29.56
C LEU A 37 -43.65 19.88 -30.24
N THR A 38 -44.65 20.55 -30.82
CA THR A 38 -44.46 21.86 -31.43
C THR A 38 -44.66 22.99 -30.41
N TYR A 39 -43.59 23.71 -30.09
CA TYR A 39 -43.61 24.90 -29.25
C TYR A 39 -43.75 26.19 -30.08
N THR A 40 -44.93 26.80 -30.06
CA THR A 40 -45.24 28.05 -30.77
C THR A 40 -45.08 29.31 -29.90
N GLY A 41 -44.67 29.15 -28.64
CA GLY A 41 -44.49 30.26 -27.71
C GLY A 41 -43.30 31.15 -28.10
N THR A 42 -43.40 32.44 -27.78
CA THR A 42 -42.35 33.44 -28.07
C THR A 42 -41.53 33.87 -26.85
N SER A 43 -41.89 33.39 -25.65
CA SER A 43 -41.19 33.68 -24.39
C SER A 43 -40.04 32.70 -24.13
N THR A 44 -38.95 33.15 -23.49
CA THR A 44 -37.89 32.26 -22.99
C THR A 44 -38.40 31.41 -21.82
N ILE A 45 -38.10 30.12 -21.85
CA ILE A 45 -38.35 29.15 -20.79
C ILE A 45 -37.17 29.21 -19.83
N ILE A 46 -37.41 29.67 -18.61
CA ILE A 46 -36.36 29.84 -17.60
C ILE A 46 -36.46 28.68 -16.60
N PHE A 47 -35.37 27.93 -16.46
CA PHE A 47 -35.25 26.87 -15.45
C PHE A 47 -34.04 27.14 -14.56
N SER A 48 -34.27 27.48 -13.28
CA SER A 48 -33.18 27.86 -12.37
C SER A 48 -33.45 27.44 -10.92
N GLY A 49 -32.35 27.30 -10.18
CA GLY A 49 -32.33 27.03 -8.74
C GLY A 49 -31.33 25.93 -8.38
N SER A 50 -30.49 26.20 -7.38
CA SER A 50 -29.48 25.25 -6.90
C SER A 50 -30.10 23.91 -6.53
N GLY A 51 -29.45 22.81 -6.95
CA GLY A 51 -29.88 21.44 -6.71
C GLY A 51 -31.14 20.99 -7.45
N LYS A 52 -31.65 21.79 -8.40
CA LYS A 52 -32.80 21.38 -9.22
C LYS A 52 -32.37 20.70 -10.51
N GLU A 53 -33.20 19.76 -10.95
CA GLU A 53 -33.02 19.06 -12.23
C GLU A 53 -34.33 18.93 -13.01
N ALA A 54 -34.26 18.81 -14.33
CA ALA A 54 -35.39 18.47 -15.19
C ALA A 54 -34.89 17.70 -16.42
N THR A 55 -35.77 16.93 -17.06
CA THR A 55 -35.42 16.08 -18.21
C THR A 55 -36.39 16.31 -19.37
N ILE A 56 -35.87 16.39 -20.60
CA ILE A 56 -36.63 16.28 -21.85
C ILE A 56 -36.05 15.09 -22.61
N THR A 57 -36.85 14.08 -22.88
CA THR A 57 -36.34 12.82 -23.44
C THR A 57 -37.33 12.17 -24.39
N ASP A 58 -36.89 11.11 -25.05
CA ASP A 58 -37.76 10.13 -25.68
C ASP A 58 -37.41 8.73 -25.20
N THR A 59 -38.35 8.09 -24.49
CA THR A 59 -38.15 6.74 -23.97
C THR A 59 -38.59 5.63 -24.93
N SER A 60 -39.15 5.96 -26.10
CA SER A 60 -39.49 4.98 -27.14
C SER A 60 -38.24 4.40 -27.83
N VAL A 61 -37.14 5.13 -27.77
CA VAL A 61 -35.83 4.78 -28.33
C VAL A 61 -34.77 4.69 -27.23
N SER A 62 -33.67 4.02 -27.51
CA SER A 62 -32.54 3.89 -26.58
C SER A 62 -31.21 3.81 -27.34
N GLY A 63 -30.09 3.89 -26.61
CA GLY A 63 -28.77 3.95 -27.26
C GLY A 63 -28.64 5.22 -28.10
N SER A 64 -28.10 5.12 -29.31
CA SER A 64 -27.87 6.25 -30.22
C SER A 64 -29.07 6.58 -31.13
N GLU A 65 -30.24 5.97 -30.93
CA GLU A 65 -31.43 6.29 -31.72
C GLU A 65 -32.11 7.60 -31.26
N ARG A 66 -32.80 8.29 -32.20
CA ARG A 66 -33.58 9.49 -31.92
C ARG A 66 -35.07 9.20 -32.11
N GLY A 67 -35.89 9.60 -31.15
CA GLY A 67 -37.35 9.48 -31.20
C GLY A 67 -38.00 10.75 -31.77
N GLY A 68 -39.05 11.22 -31.10
CA GLY A 68 -39.85 12.38 -31.48
C GLY A 68 -39.08 13.72 -31.51
N THR A 69 -39.73 14.74 -32.08
CA THR A 69 -39.11 16.05 -32.33
C THR A 69 -39.71 17.15 -31.46
N LEU A 70 -38.86 17.94 -30.80
CA LEU A 70 -39.24 19.22 -30.22
C LEU A 70 -39.11 20.33 -31.28
N ASN A 71 -40.22 20.67 -31.92
CA ASN A 71 -40.29 21.70 -32.97
C ASN A 71 -40.52 23.09 -32.37
N ILE A 72 -39.55 23.98 -32.39
CA ILE A 72 -39.65 25.34 -31.83
C ILE A 72 -39.83 26.34 -32.98
N THR A 73 -41.07 26.79 -33.18
CA THR A 73 -41.48 27.60 -34.35
C THR A 73 -41.93 29.01 -34.01
N GLY A 74 -41.99 29.36 -32.73
CA GLY A 74 -42.36 30.70 -32.28
C GLY A 74 -41.34 31.75 -32.76
N GLU A 75 -41.81 32.80 -33.44
CA GLU A 75 -40.97 33.90 -33.95
C GLU A 75 -40.21 34.59 -32.81
N ARG A 76 -38.88 34.64 -32.93
CA ARG A 76 -37.94 35.18 -31.95
C ARG A 76 -36.88 36.00 -32.66
N ASP A 77 -36.23 36.86 -31.88
CA ASP A 77 -34.96 37.45 -32.27
C ASP A 77 -33.92 36.33 -32.42
N GLY A 78 -33.19 36.29 -33.54
CA GLY A 78 -32.28 35.19 -33.90
C GLY A 78 -31.20 34.90 -32.87
N ALA A 79 -30.89 35.86 -31.99
CA ALA A 79 -29.93 35.70 -30.89
C ALA A 79 -30.55 35.28 -29.53
N LYS A 80 -31.89 35.17 -29.42
CA LYS A 80 -32.57 34.85 -28.14
C LYS A 80 -32.81 33.36 -27.98
N SER A 81 -32.26 32.79 -26.91
CA SER A 81 -32.45 31.37 -26.58
C SER A 81 -33.86 31.04 -26.09
N VAL A 82 -34.31 29.85 -26.47
CA VAL A 82 -35.58 29.27 -26.06
C VAL A 82 -35.52 28.84 -24.60
N PHE A 83 -34.44 28.20 -24.20
CA PHE A 83 -34.20 27.73 -22.83
C PHE A 83 -33.06 28.53 -22.18
N GLU A 84 -33.34 29.09 -21.02
CA GLU A 84 -32.34 29.70 -20.14
C GLU A 84 -32.18 28.83 -18.90
N ILE A 85 -30.96 28.33 -18.66
CA ILE A 85 -30.69 27.25 -17.71
C ILE A 85 -29.75 27.76 -16.62
N GLY A 86 -30.23 27.76 -15.38
CA GLY A 86 -29.48 28.05 -14.15
C GLY A 86 -29.63 26.94 -13.11
N ALA A 87 -29.72 25.69 -13.59
CA ALA A 87 -29.94 24.44 -12.86
C ALA A 87 -29.53 23.27 -13.78
N THR A 88 -29.79 22.00 -13.41
CA THR A 88 -29.47 20.84 -14.26
C THR A 88 -30.58 20.56 -15.28
N LEU A 89 -30.30 20.60 -16.57
CA LEU A 89 -31.22 20.16 -17.62
C LEU A 89 -30.61 18.98 -18.38
N ASN A 90 -31.31 17.85 -18.39
CA ASN A 90 -30.97 16.67 -19.18
C ASN A 90 -31.84 16.64 -20.44
N VAL A 91 -31.21 16.44 -21.59
CA VAL A 91 -31.88 16.32 -22.88
C VAL A 91 -31.34 15.09 -23.58
N SER A 92 -32.21 14.11 -23.89
CA SER A 92 -31.73 12.85 -24.47
C SER A 92 -32.64 12.18 -25.49
N ASN A 93 -32.03 11.55 -26.50
CA ASN A 93 -32.69 10.70 -27.51
C ASN A 93 -33.77 11.42 -28.36
N ILE A 94 -33.69 12.75 -28.53
CA ILE A 94 -34.70 13.53 -29.26
C ILE A 94 -34.11 14.29 -30.45
N ASN A 95 -35.00 14.68 -31.36
CA ASN A 95 -34.72 15.70 -32.36
C ASN A 95 -35.17 17.08 -31.85
N ILE A 96 -34.44 18.15 -32.15
CA ILE A 96 -34.85 19.54 -31.87
C ILE A 96 -34.66 20.38 -33.14
N ASP A 97 -35.76 20.88 -33.69
CA ASP A 97 -35.74 21.84 -34.80
C ASP A 97 -36.19 23.20 -34.30
N SER A 98 -35.34 24.22 -34.40
CA SER A 98 -35.61 25.54 -33.82
C SER A 98 -35.44 26.69 -34.81
N THR A 99 -36.35 27.66 -34.77
CA THR A 99 -36.19 28.91 -35.53
C THR A 99 -35.37 29.98 -34.81
N GLY A 100 -34.92 29.72 -33.58
CA GLY A 100 -34.10 30.62 -32.76
C GLY A 100 -33.07 29.86 -31.93
N CYS A 101 -32.23 30.55 -31.16
CA CYS A 101 -31.23 29.86 -30.35
C CYS A 101 -31.87 28.86 -29.37
N VAL A 102 -31.23 27.73 -29.10
CA VAL A 102 -31.88 26.66 -28.30
C VAL A 102 -31.59 26.83 -26.82
N PHE A 103 -30.34 26.64 -26.40
CA PHE A 103 -29.96 26.59 -24.99
C PHE A 103 -29.01 27.73 -24.60
N TYR A 104 -29.30 28.34 -23.43
CA TYR A 104 -28.45 29.33 -22.77
C TYR A 104 -28.20 28.95 -21.30
N PRO A 105 -27.19 28.11 -21.01
CA PRO A 105 -26.75 27.87 -19.64
C PRO A 105 -26.01 29.08 -19.06
N ARG A 106 -26.29 29.40 -17.79
CA ARG A 106 -25.65 30.50 -17.06
C ARG A 106 -25.58 30.27 -15.54
N GLY A 107 -24.40 30.57 -14.99
CA GLY A 107 -24.11 30.56 -13.56
C GLY A 107 -23.65 29.21 -13.03
N SER A 108 -23.01 29.22 -11.87
CA SER A 108 -22.28 28.08 -11.30
C SER A 108 -23.12 26.86 -10.89
N THR A 109 -24.43 26.93 -11.11
CA THR A 109 -25.38 25.84 -10.85
C THR A 109 -25.98 25.26 -12.14
N ALA A 110 -25.64 25.85 -13.29
CA ALA A 110 -26.14 25.40 -14.58
C ALA A 110 -25.33 24.19 -15.05
N LYS A 111 -26.02 23.07 -15.24
CA LYS A 111 -25.48 21.87 -15.89
C LYS A 111 -26.39 21.48 -17.05
N LEU A 112 -25.90 21.55 -18.28
CA LEU A 112 -26.64 21.12 -19.46
C LEU A 112 -26.05 19.80 -19.97
N ASN A 113 -26.84 18.74 -19.94
CA ASN A 113 -26.46 17.44 -20.50
C ASN A 113 -27.28 17.19 -21.77
N ILE A 114 -26.61 17.06 -22.91
CA ILE A 114 -27.20 16.71 -24.20
C ILE A 114 -26.63 15.35 -24.60
N THR A 115 -27.47 14.34 -24.75
CA THR A 115 -27.02 12.97 -25.01
C THR A 115 -27.86 12.34 -26.11
N ASN A 116 -27.23 11.89 -27.19
CA ASN A 116 -27.92 11.29 -28.32
C ASN A 116 -29.06 12.18 -28.84
N CYS A 117 -28.79 13.46 -29.12
CA CYS A 117 -29.77 14.38 -29.69
C CYS A 117 -29.31 14.90 -31.05
N ASP A 118 -30.25 15.18 -31.94
CA ASP A 118 -29.99 15.91 -33.19
C ASP A 118 -30.69 17.26 -33.14
N ILE A 119 -29.90 18.33 -33.10
CA ILE A 119 -30.36 19.71 -32.90
C ILE A 119 -30.02 20.51 -34.16
N THR A 120 -31.04 21.04 -34.81
CA THR A 120 -30.88 21.97 -35.93
C THR A 120 -31.55 23.30 -35.58
N THR A 121 -30.85 24.42 -35.82
CA THR A 121 -31.44 25.74 -35.62
C THR A 121 -31.15 26.70 -36.76
N SER A 122 -32.15 27.50 -37.13
CA SER A 122 -31.96 28.70 -37.98
C SER A 122 -31.66 29.96 -37.16
N GLY A 123 -31.55 29.84 -35.83
CA GLY A 123 -31.01 30.88 -34.94
C GLY A 123 -29.49 30.86 -34.93
N VAL A 124 -28.90 31.83 -34.22
CA VAL A 124 -27.44 32.01 -34.21
C VAL A 124 -26.72 30.88 -33.48
N PHE A 125 -27.32 30.26 -32.45
CA PHE A 125 -26.66 29.26 -31.60
C PHE A 125 -27.52 28.04 -31.26
N CYS A 126 -26.95 26.83 -31.31
CA CYS A 126 -27.56 25.68 -30.64
C CYS A 126 -27.37 25.83 -29.12
N VAL A 127 -26.14 26.02 -28.70
CA VAL A 127 -25.77 26.28 -27.30
C VAL A 127 -24.88 27.51 -27.24
N SER A 128 -25.23 28.49 -26.42
CA SER A 128 -24.34 29.63 -26.18
C SER A 128 -24.38 30.08 -24.74
N THR A 129 -23.29 30.68 -24.27
CA THR A 129 -23.23 31.39 -23.00
C THR A 129 -22.96 32.89 -23.22
N ASN A 130 -23.09 33.69 -22.18
CA ASN A 130 -22.99 35.14 -22.28
C ASN A 130 -22.22 35.72 -21.10
N ALA A 131 -21.14 36.43 -21.39
CA ALA A 131 -20.24 37.02 -20.39
C ALA A 131 -20.67 38.40 -19.86
N GLY A 132 -21.87 38.88 -20.15
CA GLY A 132 -22.36 40.18 -19.68
C GLY A 132 -22.40 40.33 -18.15
N SER A 133 -22.24 39.23 -17.40
CA SER A 133 -22.06 39.22 -15.94
C SER A 133 -21.20 38.02 -15.52
N GLN A 134 -20.28 38.22 -14.56
CA GLN A 134 -19.54 37.12 -13.91
C GLN A 134 -20.46 36.11 -13.20
N ALA A 135 -21.68 36.52 -12.80
CA ALA A 135 -22.68 35.61 -12.25
C ALA A 135 -23.14 34.52 -13.24
N ASN A 136 -22.77 34.63 -14.52
CA ASN A 136 -23.04 33.62 -15.54
C ASN A 136 -21.95 32.56 -15.66
N TYR A 137 -20.82 32.68 -14.96
CA TYR A 137 -19.64 31.80 -15.06
C TYR A 137 -19.84 30.53 -14.21
N GLY A 138 -18.98 29.52 -14.42
CA GLY A 138 -18.99 28.24 -13.72
C GLY A 138 -20.00 27.23 -14.28
N VAL A 139 -20.39 27.37 -15.55
CA VAL A 139 -21.34 26.43 -16.18
C VAL A 139 -20.68 25.09 -16.48
N THR A 140 -21.44 24.01 -16.47
CA THR A 140 -21.02 22.71 -17.01
C THR A 140 -21.89 22.34 -18.21
N ILE A 141 -21.29 22.01 -19.34
CA ILE A 141 -21.99 21.61 -20.57
C ILE A 141 -21.40 20.29 -21.02
N ASN A 142 -22.23 19.25 -21.12
CA ASN A 142 -21.85 17.93 -21.60
C ASN A 142 -22.65 17.61 -22.86
N ILE A 143 -21.97 17.26 -23.95
CA ILE A 143 -22.56 16.91 -25.24
C ILE A 143 -21.98 15.56 -25.65
N ALA A 144 -22.80 14.52 -25.70
CA ALA A 144 -22.35 13.15 -25.97
C ALA A 144 -23.20 12.51 -27.07
N GLY A 145 -22.57 11.83 -28.04
CA GLY A 145 -23.25 11.07 -29.08
C GLY A 145 -24.24 11.90 -29.93
N SER A 146 -24.09 13.22 -29.98
CA SER A 146 -25.12 14.16 -30.47
C SER A 146 -24.68 14.93 -31.72
N SER A 147 -25.62 15.43 -32.51
CA SER A 147 -25.37 16.33 -33.63
C SER A 147 -25.99 17.70 -33.38
N LEU A 148 -25.20 18.77 -33.45
CA LEU A 148 -25.66 20.15 -33.29
C LEU A 148 -25.29 20.96 -34.53
N THR A 149 -26.29 21.49 -35.23
CA THR A 149 -26.14 22.26 -36.46
C THR A 149 -26.80 23.63 -36.33
N ALA A 150 -26.01 24.71 -36.43
CA ALA A 150 -26.54 26.05 -36.67
C ALA A 150 -26.49 26.37 -38.17
N ALA A 151 -27.60 26.88 -38.69
CA ALA A 151 -27.81 27.18 -40.10
C ALA A 151 -28.67 28.45 -40.23
N ALA A 152 -28.15 29.57 -39.73
CA ALA A 152 -28.82 30.87 -39.84
C ALA A 152 -28.99 31.28 -41.31
N GLU A 153 -30.08 31.99 -41.62
CA GLU A 153 -30.38 32.37 -43.01
C GLU A 153 -29.31 33.28 -43.65
N ASP A 154 -28.60 34.07 -42.85
CA ASP A 154 -27.48 34.92 -43.27
C ASP A 154 -26.11 34.27 -43.05
N TYR A 155 -26.09 32.99 -42.65
CA TYR A 155 -24.92 32.17 -42.34
C TYR A 155 -24.09 32.69 -41.15
N ASP A 156 -24.55 33.74 -40.46
CA ASP A 156 -23.80 34.38 -39.37
C ASP A 156 -24.11 33.70 -38.04
N ASP A 157 -23.58 32.49 -37.86
CA ASP A 157 -23.91 31.62 -36.74
C ASP A 157 -22.71 30.95 -36.05
N CYS A 158 -22.98 30.33 -34.91
CA CYS A 158 -22.03 29.48 -34.21
C CYS A 158 -22.78 28.35 -33.52
N ALA A 159 -22.48 27.08 -33.83
CA ALA A 159 -23.27 25.99 -33.25
C ALA A 159 -23.13 25.91 -31.73
N VAL A 160 -21.90 25.93 -31.21
CA VAL A 160 -21.62 25.91 -29.77
C VAL A 160 -20.65 27.02 -29.38
N MET A 161 -21.06 27.89 -28.45
CA MET A 161 -20.24 29.00 -27.97
C MET A 161 -20.13 28.99 -26.44
N MET A 162 -18.95 28.64 -25.93
CA MET A 162 -18.57 28.84 -24.53
C MET A 162 -17.83 30.16 -24.37
N ASN A 163 -18.57 31.16 -23.95
CA ASN A 163 -18.13 32.54 -23.81
C ASN A 163 -17.75 32.94 -22.37
N VAL A 164 -17.81 32.00 -21.42
CA VAL A 164 -17.60 32.22 -19.98
C VAL A 164 -16.78 31.06 -19.43
N SER A 165 -16.01 31.29 -18.35
CA SER A 165 -15.34 30.20 -17.64
C SER A 165 -16.35 29.14 -17.19
N GLY A 166 -16.00 27.88 -17.35
CA GLY A 166 -16.83 26.70 -17.13
C GLY A 166 -16.16 25.46 -17.72
N LEU A 167 -16.87 24.34 -17.70
CA LEU A 167 -16.43 23.06 -18.24
C LEU A 167 -17.29 22.68 -19.45
N LEU A 168 -16.67 22.43 -20.60
CA LEU A 168 -17.30 21.92 -21.82
C LEU A 168 -16.75 20.54 -22.21
N ASN A 169 -17.58 19.51 -22.14
CA ASN A 169 -17.21 18.17 -22.59
C ASN A 169 -18.00 17.82 -23.85
N ILE A 170 -17.30 17.48 -24.93
CA ILE A 170 -17.89 17.05 -26.20
C ILE A 170 -17.30 15.70 -26.59
N GLU A 171 -18.15 14.67 -26.62
CA GLU A 171 -17.74 13.30 -26.87
C GLU A 171 -18.56 12.67 -27.99
N ASN A 172 -17.89 11.99 -28.93
CA ASN A 172 -18.54 11.23 -30.01
C ASN A 172 -19.65 12.01 -30.74
N SER A 173 -19.47 13.32 -30.91
CA SER A 173 -20.52 14.25 -31.37
C SER A 173 -20.12 14.98 -32.64
N VAL A 174 -21.10 15.54 -33.35
CA VAL A 174 -20.88 16.33 -34.58
C VAL A 174 -21.41 17.74 -34.40
N ILE A 175 -20.53 18.74 -34.45
CA ILE A 175 -20.85 20.16 -34.28
C ILE A 175 -20.60 20.88 -35.61
N THR A 176 -21.63 21.52 -36.18
CA THR A 176 -21.55 22.17 -37.51
C THR A 176 -22.13 23.58 -37.48
N GLY A 177 -21.34 24.56 -37.91
CA GLY A 177 -21.83 25.93 -38.14
C GLY A 177 -21.36 26.48 -39.47
N ASP A 178 -22.00 27.54 -39.95
CA ASP A 178 -21.66 28.19 -41.20
C ASP A 178 -20.54 29.24 -41.05
N ARG A 179 -20.51 29.98 -39.93
CA ARG A 179 -19.38 30.86 -39.56
C ARG A 179 -18.45 30.23 -38.55
N GLN A 180 -18.97 29.63 -37.48
CA GLN A 180 -18.17 28.93 -36.48
C GLN A 180 -18.80 27.59 -36.08
N GLY A 181 -18.02 26.52 -36.04
CA GLY A 181 -18.50 25.25 -35.46
C GLY A 181 -18.56 25.35 -33.94
N LEU A 182 -17.40 25.51 -33.33
CA LEU A 182 -17.19 25.59 -31.89
C LEU A 182 -16.39 26.85 -31.54
N PHE A 183 -16.79 27.55 -30.50
CA PHE A 183 -16.09 28.73 -30.01
C PHE A 183 -15.92 28.66 -28.49
N VAL A 184 -14.69 28.43 -28.03
CA VAL A 184 -14.32 28.42 -26.61
C VAL A 184 -13.48 29.66 -26.33
N ARG A 185 -14.12 30.69 -25.78
CA ARG A 185 -13.50 31.99 -25.52
C ARG A 185 -12.79 32.06 -24.16
N ALA A 186 -13.23 31.24 -23.20
CA ALA A 186 -12.71 31.12 -21.84
C ALA A 186 -13.24 29.82 -21.20
N GLY A 187 -12.50 29.25 -20.25
CA GLY A 187 -12.83 27.99 -19.56
C GLY A 187 -12.13 26.77 -20.17
N ASP A 188 -12.46 25.60 -19.63
CA ASP A 188 -11.88 24.32 -20.00
C ASP A 188 -12.80 23.58 -20.97
N ALA A 189 -12.25 23.07 -22.08
CA ALA A 189 -12.99 22.31 -23.06
C ALA A 189 -12.25 21.04 -23.51
N THR A 190 -12.96 19.92 -23.50
CA THR A 190 -12.47 18.62 -23.93
C THR A 190 -13.29 18.10 -25.10
N VAL A 191 -12.64 17.76 -26.21
CA VAL A 191 -13.27 17.28 -27.45
C VAL A 191 -12.68 15.92 -27.81
N VAL A 192 -13.46 14.85 -27.63
CA VAL A 192 -13.01 13.46 -27.81
C VAL A 192 -13.86 12.74 -28.83
N GLY A 193 -13.24 12.04 -29.79
CA GLY A 193 -13.94 11.21 -30.78
C GLY A 193 -14.97 11.97 -31.63
N SER A 194 -14.86 13.30 -31.71
CA SER A 194 -15.93 14.18 -32.21
C SER A 194 -15.54 14.84 -33.53
N LYS A 195 -16.52 15.41 -34.23
CA LYS A 195 -16.30 16.15 -35.48
C LYS A 195 -16.78 17.59 -35.36
N ILE A 196 -15.88 18.55 -35.54
CA ILE A 196 -16.19 19.98 -35.55
C ILE A 196 -16.03 20.49 -36.99
N ILE A 197 -17.07 21.12 -37.52
CA ILE A 197 -17.15 21.51 -38.93
C ILE A 197 -17.53 22.98 -39.03
N VAL A 198 -16.79 23.73 -39.85
CA VAL A 198 -17.27 24.99 -40.42
C VAL A 198 -17.57 24.79 -41.90
N THR A 199 -18.74 25.24 -42.37
CA THR A 199 -19.08 25.10 -43.79
C THR A 199 -18.47 26.19 -44.67
N GLY A 200 -18.03 27.30 -44.07
CA GLY A 200 -17.43 28.45 -44.76
C GLY A 200 -18.42 29.36 -45.48
N LYS A 201 -19.72 29.04 -45.51
CA LYS A 201 -20.74 29.81 -46.27
C LYS A 201 -20.80 31.29 -45.86
N TRP A 202 -20.53 31.61 -44.59
CA TRP A 202 -20.47 33.00 -44.16
C TRP A 202 -19.33 33.76 -44.83
N ALA A 203 -18.13 33.16 -44.85
CA ALA A 203 -16.96 33.76 -45.49
C ALA A 203 -17.19 33.92 -47.00
N GLU A 204 -17.73 32.90 -47.67
CA GLU A 204 -18.13 32.96 -49.08
C GLU A 204 -19.13 34.10 -49.34
N GLY A 205 -20.13 34.24 -48.47
CA GLY A 205 -21.16 35.28 -48.57
C GLY A 205 -20.65 36.70 -48.30
N LYS A 206 -19.61 36.86 -47.46
CA LYS A 206 -19.01 38.17 -47.12
C LYS A 206 -17.92 38.63 -48.11
N GLY A 207 -17.28 37.72 -48.85
CA GLY A 207 -16.22 38.07 -49.80
C GLY A 207 -15.01 38.74 -49.12
N GLU A 208 -14.55 39.89 -49.64
CA GLU A 208 -13.41 40.66 -49.06
C GLU A 208 -13.60 41.05 -47.58
N GLY A 209 -14.82 41.01 -47.05
CA GLY A 209 -15.12 41.27 -45.64
C GLY A 209 -14.94 40.07 -44.70
N ALA A 210 -14.66 38.87 -45.22
CA ALA A 210 -14.50 37.66 -44.41
C ALA A 210 -13.25 37.72 -43.50
N ASP A 211 -12.19 38.39 -43.96
CA ASP A 211 -10.90 38.44 -43.27
C ASP A 211 -10.85 39.47 -42.13
N GLN A 212 -11.91 40.26 -41.94
CA GLN A 212 -11.91 41.44 -41.05
C GLN A 212 -11.47 41.14 -39.61
N TYR A 213 -11.68 39.93 -39.11
CA TYR A 213 -11.32 39.55 -37.73
C TYR A 213 -10.02 38.76 -37.62
N TYR A 214 -9.36 38.41 -38.72
CA TYR A 214 -8.09 37.69 -38.70
C TYR A 214 -6.95 38.61 -38.25
N ASP A 215 -6.76 39.73 -38.96
CA ASP A 215 -5.65 40.66 -38.75
C ASP A 215 -6.13 42.11 -38.62
N GLY A 216 -6.10 42.67 -37.39
CA GLY A 216 -6.12 44.12 -37.16
C GLY A 216 -7.39 44.73 -36.55
N GLU A 217 -8.57 44.16 -36.72
CA GLU A 217 -9.80 44.66 -36.06
C GLU A 217 -10.08 43.95 -34.73
N ALA A 218 -10.73 44.67 -33.81
CA ALA A 218 -11.21 44.10 -32.55
C ALA A 218 -12.39 43.15 -32.81
N TRP A 219 -12.42 42.02 -32.09
CA TRP A 219 -13.60 41.16 -32.05
C TRP A 219 -14.77 41.93 -31.44
N GLN A 220 -15.97 41.68 -31.94
CA GLN A 220 -17.16 42.40 -31.52
C GLN A 220 -18.09 41.48 -30.69
N SER A 221 -19.39 41.74 -30.69
CA SER A 221 -20.33 41.09 -29.78
C SER A 221 -20.76 39.72 -30.33
N GLY A 222 -21.00 38.76 -29.43
CA GLY A 222 -21.46 37.43 -29.83
C GLY A 222 -20.41 36.67 -30.64
N ASN A 223 -20.82 36.18 -31.80
CA ASN A 223 -20.03 35.39 -32.76
C ASN A 223 -19.24 36.27 -33.74
N GLU A 224 -19.17 37.59 -33.54
CA GLU A 224 -18.42 38.53 -34.38
C GLU A 224 -16.88 38.41 -34.19
N ALA A 225 -16.35 37.26 -34.58
CA ALA A 225 -14.96 36.80 -34.53
C ALA A 225 -14.60 36.04 -35.84
N PRO A 226 -13.36 35.52 -36.04
CA PRO A 226 -12.96 34.83 -37.25
C PRO A 226 -13.86 33.64 -37.63
N THR A 227 -13.82 33.26 -38.90
CA THR A 227 -14.56 32.08 -39.41
C THR A 227 -13.69 30.84 -39.23
N ALA A 228 -14.00 29.98 -38.26
CA ALA A 228 -13.25 28.75 -38.09
C ALA A 228 -14.11 27.59 -37.61
N ALA A 229 -13.69 26.36 -37.89
CA ALA A 229 -14.32 25.19 -37.30
C ALA A 229 -14.22 25.28 -35.77
N PHE A 230 -13.05 25.64 -35.26
CA PHE A 230 -12.81 25.86 -33.84
C PHE A 230 -12.11 27.21 -33.59
N VAL A 231 -12.79 28.14 -32.92
CA VAL A 231 -12.19 29.38 -32.41
C VAL A 231 -11.88 29.22 -30.93
N ILE A 232 -10.65 29.50 -30.53
CA ILE A 232 -10.14 29.31 -29.16
C ILE A 232 -9.55 30.62 -28.63
N GLY A 233 -9.88 30.92 -27.38
CA GLY A 233 -9.36 32.06 -26.66
C GLY A 233 -10.02 33.37 -27.03
N ASN A 234 -9.37 34.48 -26.70
CA ASN A 234 -9.96 35.80 -26.79
C ASN A 234 -8.96 36.88 -27.13
N ARG A 235 -9.35 37.79 -28.03
CA ARG A 235 -8.55 38.99 -28.35
C ARG A 235 -8.82 40.18 -27.43
N ASN A 236 -10.10 40.44 -27.11
CA ASN A 236 -10.54 41.64 -26.42
C ASN A 236 -11.93 41.48 -25.77
N GLY A 237 -12.25 42.32 -24.78
CA GLY A 237 -13.55 42.35 -24.09
C GLY A 237 -13.42 42.22 -22.58
N THR A 238 -14.43 41.66 -21.92
CA THR A 238 -14.48 41.43 -20.46
C THR A 238 -14.64 39.93 -20.18
N TYR A 239 -13.59 39.18 -20.47
CA TYR A 239 -13.53 37.72 -20.35
C TYR A 239 -12.34 37.38 -19.45
N PHE A 240 -12.61 36.76 -18.31
CA PHE A 240 -11.68 36.70 -17.17
C PHE A 240 -11.20 35.30 -16.82
N ALA A 241 -10.81 34.51 -17.82
CA ALA A 241 -10.20 33.20 -17.61
C ALA A 241 -9.44 32.76 -18.85
N ASP A 242 -8.48 31.88 -18.65
CA ASP A 242 -7.77 31.17 -19.70
C ASP A 242 -8.72 30.28 -20.51
N ALA A 243 -8.34 29.98 -21.73
CA ALA A 243 -9.02 28.97 -22.55
C ALA A 243 -8.12 27.75 -22.66
N ASN A 244 -8.47 26.66 -21.96
CA ASN A 244 -7.71 25.41 -21.99
C ASN A 244 -8.50 24.38 -22.81
N VAL A 245 -7.92 23.91 -23.90
CA VAL A 245 -8.60 23.03 -24.85
C VAL A 245 -7.78 21.76 -25.06
N SER A 246 -8.42 20.60 -24.88
CA SER A 246 -7.88 19.29 -25.24
C SER A 246 -8.70 18.68 -26.39
N ILE A 247 -8.00 18.24 -27.43
CA ILE A 247 -8.57 17.60 -28.62
C ILE A 247 -7.95 16.22 -28.77
N ASP A 248 -8.74 15.17 -28.61
CA ASP A 248 -8.29 13.79 -28.76
C ASP A 248 -9.16 13.01 -29.76
N ASN A 249 -8.52 12.24 -30.62
CA ASN A 249 -9.12 11.38 -31.65
C ASN A 249 -10.30 12.01 -32.41
N SER A 250 -10.22 13.31 -32.69
CA SER A 250 -11.33 14.12 -33.22
C SER A 250 -11.02 14.69 -34.61
N THR A 251 -12.04 15.01 -35.39
CA THR A 251 -11.89 15.63 -36.72
C THR A 251 -12.30 17.10 -36.68
N ILE A 252 -11.40 18.01 -37.00
CA ILE A 252 -11.67 19.44 -37.17
C ILE A 252 -11.54 19.77 -38.66
N SER A 253 -12.61 20.25 -39.30
CA SER A 253 -12.65 20.39 -40.77
C SER A 253 -13.17 21.76 -41.20
N ALA A 254 -12.40 22.39 -42.08
CA ALA A 254 -12.73 23.66 -42.73
C ALA A 254 -12.45 23.57 -44.25
N PRO A 255 -13.31 24.16 -45.10
CA PRO A 255 -13.06 24.25 -46.53
C PRO A 255 -11.93 25.25 -46.86
N GLU A 256 -11.44 25.19 -48.10
CA GLU A 256 -10.46 26.14 -48.64
C GLU A 256 -10.96 27.60 -48.47
N GLY A 257 -10.16 28.45 -47.82
CA GLY A 257 -10.51 29.83 -47.51
C GLY A 257 -11.14 30.06 -46.13
N ALA A 258 -11.40 29.01 -45.36
CA ALA A 258 -11.75 29.08 -43.94
C ALA A 258 -10.67 28.40 -43.07
N THR A 259 -10.69 28.64 -41.76
CA THR A 259 -9.67 28.12 -40.83
C THR A 259 -10.18 26.90 -40.06
N ALA A 260 -9.35 25.87 -39.88
CA ALA A 260 -9.74 24.74 -39.03
C ALA A 260 -9.69 25.14 -37.55
N ILE A 261 -8.53 25.63 -37.09
CA ILE A 261 -8.35 26.08 -35.70
C ILE A 261 -7.79 27.50 -35.70
N TYR A 262 -8.50 28.43 -35.05
CA TYR A 262 -8.06 29.81 -34.85
C TYR A 262 -7.84 30.06 -33.36
N VAL A 263 -6.62 30.41 -32.96
CA VAL A 263 -6.26 30.67 -31.56
C VAL A 263 -5.83 32.12 -31.36
N ASP A 264 -6.40 32.76 -30.34
CA ASP A 264 -6.04 34.13 -29.93
C ASP A 264 -5.95 34.23 -28.41
N ALA A 265 -5.19 35.20 -27.90
CA ALA A 265 -5.10 35.50 -26.49
C ALA A 265 -5.03 37.00 -26.25
N THR A 266 -5.28 37.39 -25.00
CA THR A 266 -5.35 38.80 -24.63
C THR A 266 -3.95 39.41 -24.47
N THR A 267 -3.76 40.67 -24.88
CA THR A 267 -2.46 41.38 -24.84
C THR A 267 -2.30 42.36 -23.67
N ALA A 268 -3.39 42.80 -23.04
CA ALA A 268 -3.42 43.79 -21.96
C ALA A 268 -4.77 43.75 -21.21
N SER A 269 -4.77 44.29 -19.99
CA SER A 269 -5.89 44.52 -19.07
C SER A 269 -7.28 44.48 -19.72
N GLN A 270 -8.04 43.41 -19.46
CA GLN A 270 -9.41 43.29 -19.96
C GLN A 270 -10.35 44.10 -19.05
N GLY A 271 -10.94 45.18 -19.57
CA GLY A 271 -11.88 46.02 -18.81
C GLY A 271 -11.24 46.71 -17.58
N THR A 272 -11.59 46.25 -16.37
CA THR A 272 -11.00 46.73 -15.10
C THR A 272 -9.98 45.76 -14.49
N SER A 273 -9.78 44.57 -15.07
CA SER A 273 -8.77 43.61 -14.63
C SER A 273 -7.42 43.99 -15.21
N GLU A 274 -6.35 43.96 -14.41
CA GLU A 274 -4.97 44.16 -14.90
C GLU A 274 -4.35 42.86 -15.45
N GLU A 275 -5.10 41.77 -15.48
CA GLU A 275 -4.64 40.44 -15.91
C GLU A 275 -4.81 40.20 -17.41
N SER A 276 -3.89 39.42 -17.97
CA SER A 276 -3.98 38.78 -19.28
C SER A 276 -4.30 37.31 -19.11
N TYR A 277 -5.14 36.77 -19.98
CA TYR A 277 -5.52 35.36 -20.02
C TYR A 277 -4.88 34.65 -21.21
N SER A 278 -4.40 33.44 -20.93
CA SER A 278 -3.71 32.55 -21.86
C SER A 278 -4.69 31.71 -22.69
N SER A 279 -4.18 31.06 -23.72
CA SER A 279 -4.93 30.06 -24.48
C SER A 279 -4.04 28.88 -24.80
N ASN A 280 -4.40 27.73 -24.26
CA ASN A 280 -3.62 26.51 -24.29
C ASN A 280 -4.39 25.45 -25.06
N VAL A 281 -3.78 24.88 -26.10
CA VAL A 281 -4.40 23.90 -26.98
C VAL A 281 -3.51 22.66 -27.05
N ASN A 282 -4.01 21.53 -26.54
CA ASN A 282 -3.34 20.24 -26.63
C ASN A 282 -4.06 19.36 -27.66
N ILE A 283 -3.33 18.91 -28.69
CA ILE A 283 -3.87 18.07 -29.76
C ILE A 283 -3.17 16.71 -29.72
N THR A 284 -3.92 15.68 -29.34
CA THR A 284 -3.44 14.32 -29.11
C THR A 284 -4.24 13.31 -29.95
N GLY A 285 -3.92 12.02 -29.81
CA GLY A 285 -4.65 10.94 -30.44
C GLY A 285 -4.28 10.69 -31.90
N SER A 286 -3.88 9.45 -32.20
CA SER A 286 -3.45 9.07 -33.56
C SER A 286 -4.55 9.17 -34.62
N LYS A 287 -5.83 9.22 -34.22
CA LYS A 287 -6.98 9.36 -35.12
C LYS A 287 -7.46 10.82 -35.26
N THR A 288 -6.82 11.77 -34.59
CA THR A 288 -7.15 13.19 -34.77
C THR A 288 -6.82 13.62 -36.19
N VAL A 289 -7.73 14.35 -36.82
CA VAL A 289 -7.57 14.89 -38.18
C VAL A 289 -7.91 16.37 -38.16
N VAL A 290 -6.97 17.21 -38.57
CA VAL A 290 -7.20 18.65 -38.79
C VAL A 290 -7.05 18.94 -40.27
N ASP A 291 -8.19 19.15 -40.92
CA ASP A 291 -8.34 19.44 -42.34
C ASP A 291 -8.60 20.94 -42.50
N GLY A 292 -7.54 21.69 -42.79
CA GLY A 292 -7.48 23.15 -42.88
C GLY A 292 -6.36 23.77 -42.04
N ASP A 293 -6.22 25.10 -42.10
CA ASP A 293 -5.12 25.81 -41.44
C ASP A 293 -5.30 25.91 -39.91
N ILE A 294 -4.17 25.87 -39.19
CA ILE A 294 -4.07 26.28 -37.79
C ILE A 294 -3.44 27.68 -37.72
N VAL A 295 -4.22 28.65 -37.27
CA VAL A 295 -3.79 30.05 -37.15
C VAL A 295 -3.54 30.39 -35.69
N ASN A 296 -2.27 30.61 -35.34
CA ASN A 296 -1.84 31.16 -34.06
C ASN A 296 -1.60 32.68 -34.18
N ASN A 297 -2.49 33.50 -33.62
CA ASN A 297 -2.38 34.96 -33.72
C ASN A 297 -1.44 35.59 -32.69
N THR A 298 -0.13 35.37 -32.86
CA THR A 298 0.92 36.02 -32.05
C THR A 298 1.29 37.43 -32.51
N THR A 299 0.74 37.93 -33.62
CA THR A 299 1.12 39.22 -34.22
C THR A 299 0.88 40.40 -33.26
N GLY A 300 1.95 41.07 -32.83
CA GLY A 300 1.98 42.04 -31.71
C GLY A 300 2.85 41.60 -30.52
N ALA A 301 3.19 40.31 -30.48
CA ALA A 301 4.29 39.50 -29.92
C ALA A 301 5.00 39.87 -28.60
N GLY A 302 4.56 40.88 -27.85
CA GLY A 302 5.15 41.19 -26.54
C GLY A 302 4.38 40.63 -25.34
N SER A 303 3.10 40.30 -25.49
CA SER A 303 2.21 40.13 -24.32
C SER A 303 1.04 39.14 -24.46
N LYS A 304 0.93 38.37 -25.56
CA LYS A 304 -0.03 37.25 -25.65
C LYS A 304 0.64 35.96 -25.21
N SER A 305 -0.08 35.16 -24.41
CA SER A 305 0.32 33.80 -24.04
C SER A 305 -0.60 32.82 -24.79
N ILE A 306 -0.08 32.23 -25.87
CA ILE A 306 -0.74 31.18 -26.64
C ILE A 306 0.22 30.00 -26.69
N ASP A 307 -0.25 28.84 -26.26
CA ASP A 307 0.49 27.58 -26.36
C ASP A 307 -0.32 26.56 -27.17
N ILE A 308 0.32 25.95 -28.15
CA ILE A 308 -0.27 24.91 -29.00
C ILE A 308 0.72 23.76 -29.05
N ALA A 309 0.32 22.62 -28.47
CA ALA A 309 1.09 21.40 -28.47
C ALA A 309 0.43 20.35 -29.36
N VAL A 310 1.16 19.87 -30.37
CA VAL A 310 0.73 18.78 -31.25
C VAL A 310 1.53 17.52 -30.92
N LEU A 311 0.84 16.53 -30.37
CA LEU A 311 1.41 15.26 -29.91
C LEU A 311 0.92 14.05 -30.73
N GLY A 312 -0.07 14.25 -31.59
CA GLY A 312 -0.60 13.20 -32.46
C GLY A 312 -1.55 13.73 -33.52
N GLY A 313 -1.93 12.86 -34.47
CA GLY A 313 -2.94 13.15 -35.49
C GLY A 313 -2.38 13.30 -36.90
N THR A 314 -3.23 13.75 -37.83
CA THR A 314 -2.92 14.03 -39.24
C THR A 314 -3.43 15.41 -39.62
N PHE A 315 -2.58 16.20 -40.27
CA PHE A 315 -2.81 17.61 -40.55
C PHE A 315 -2.57 17.90 -42.04
N THR A 316 -3.43 18.71 -42.66
CA THR A 316 -3.19 19.19 -44.03
C THR A 316 -2.22 20.37 -44.06
N ALA A 317 -2.09 21.10 -42.95
CA ALA A 317 -1.15 22.21 -42.79
C ALA A 317 0.19 21.72 -42.20
N ASP A 318 1.25 22.51 -42.42
CA ASP A 318 2.54 22.33 -41.73
C ASP A 318 2.38 22.73 -40.26
N VAL A 319 2.61 21.79 -39.35
CA VAL A 319 2.46 21.96 -37.90
C VAL A 319 3.76 21.70 -37.13
N GLU A 320 4.90 21.56 -37.82
CA GLU A 320 6.18 21.24 -37.18
C GLU A 320 6.55 22.27 -36.07
N ALA A 321 6.14 23.52 -36.24
CA ALA A 321 6.36 24.60 -35.26
C ALA A 321 5.52 24.46 -33.97
N TYR A 322 4.51 23.60 -33.95
CA TYR A 322 3.65 23.32 -32.80
C TYR A 322 3.95 21.97 -32.14
N ILE A 323 4.87 21.18 -32.70
CA ILE A 323 5.37 19.96 -32.06
C ILE A 323 6.39 20.36 -30.99
N PRO A 324 6.22 19.94 -29.72
CA PRO A 324 7.19 20.26 -28.67
C PRO A 324 8.59 19.74 -29.03
N GLY A 325 9.58 20.65 -29.03
CA GLY A 325 10.94 20.36 -29.56
C GLY A 325 11.76 19.39 -28.72
N ASP A 326 11.32 19.11 -27.50
CA ASP A 326 11.85 18.15 -26.54
C ASP A 326 11.18 16.78 -26.63
N THR A 327 10.30 16.56 -27.61
CA THR A 327 9.80 15.24 -28.00
C THR A 327 10.59 14.68 -29.18
N ILE A 328 10.48 13.38 -29.41
CA ILE A 328 10.99 12.77 -30.65
C ILE A 328 10.00 12.86 -31.81
N LEU A 329 8.92 13.63 -31.72
CA LEU A 329 7.90 13.68 -32.76
C LEU A 329 8.34 14.57 -33.94
N THR A 330 7.79 14.28 -35.11
CA THR A 330 7.89 15.10 -36.34
C THR A 330 6.68 14.85 -37.23
N GLN A 331 6.41 15.76 -38.18
CA GLN A 331 5.39 15.58 -39.21
C GLN A 331 5.97 14.91 -40.47
N ASP A 332 5.37 13.80 -40.91
CA ASP A 332 5.76 13.13 -42.16
C ASP A 332 5.19 13.80 -43.42
N ASP A 333 5.62 13.35 -44.60
CA ASP A 333 5.17 13.86 -45.91
C ASP A 333 3.65 13.69 -46.16
N SER A 334 2.97 12.83 -45.40
CA SER A 334 1.51 12.65 -45.47
C SER A 334 0.75 13.60 -44.54
N GLY A 335 1.47 14.40 -43.75
CA GLY A 335 0.94 15.31 -42.76
C GLY A 335 0.68 14.65 -41.40
N LYS A 336 1.09 13.39 -41.21
CA LYS A 336 0.86 12.63 -39.97
C LYS A 336 1.98 12.87 -38.96
N ILE A 337 1.64 12.98 -37.69
CA ILE A 337 2.59 13.04 -36.59
C ILE A 337 3.10 11.64 -36.29
N VAL A 338 4.42 11.49 -36.35
CA VAL A 338 5.13 10.22 -36.17
C VAL A 338 6.38 10.43 -35.33
N GLU A 339 6.97 9.33 -34.84
CA GLU A 339 8.30 9.39 -34.22
C GLU A 339 9.38 9.63 -35.28
N ASP A 340 10.27 10.58 -35.01
CA ASP A 340 11.48 10.85 -35.77
C ASP A 340 12.53 9.77 -35.45
N GLU A 341 12.77 8.87 -36.40
CA GLU A 341 13.77 7.80 -36.27
C GLU A 341 15.19 8.35 -35.99
N GLU A 342 15.51 9.59 -36.37
CA GLU A 342 16.81 10.20 -36.09
C GLU A 342 16.96 10.66 -34.62
N LYS A 343 15.84 10.96 -33.95
CA LYS A 343 15.81 11.37 -32.53
C LYS A 343 15.55 10.21 -31.57
N ALA A 344 15.18 9.03 -32.07
CA ALA A 344 14.78 7.88 -31.25
C ALA A 344 15.82 7.49 -30.18
N GLU A 345 17.13 7.59 -30.49
CA GLU A 345 18.20 7.28 -29.52
C GLU A 345 18.37 8.33 -28.40
N SER A 346 17.78 9.53 -28.55
CA SER A 346 17.83 10.58 -27.53
C SER A 346 16.64 10.58 -26.56
N ALA A 347 15.66 9.69 -26.75
CA ALA A 347 14.54 9.54 -25.83
C ALA A 347 15.00 9.02 -24.47
N VAL A 348 14.62 9.70 -23.39
CA VAL A 348 14.99 9.34 -22.01
C VAL A 348 13.80 9.01 -21.14
N ALA A 349 12.60 9.51 -21.48
CA ALA A 349 11.38 9.27 -20.74
C ALA A 349 10.14 9.24 -21.66
N GLU A 350 9.08 8.60 -21.20
CA GLU A 350 7.78 8.49 -21.89
C GLU A 350 6.64 8.82 -20.94
N VAL A 351 5.67 9.59 -21.45
CA VAL A 351 4.41 9.92 -20.77
C VAL A 351 3.29 9.82 -21.81
N ASP A 352 2.20 9.12 -21.48
CA ASP A 352 1.03 8.95 -22.37
C ASP A 352 1.37 8.53 -23.82
N GLY A 353 2.39 7.69 -23.99
CA GLY A 353 2.85 7.20 -25.29
C GLY A 353 3.72 8.19 -26.09
N VAL A 354 4.00 9.37 -25.54
CA VAL A 354 4.90 10.37 -26.13
C VAL A 354 6.27 10.25 -25.48
N LYS A 355 7.32 10.14 -26.31
CA LYS A 355 8.71 10.05 -25.84
C LYS A 355 9.39 11.41 -25.87
N TYR A 356 10.05 11.73 -24.75
CA TYR A 356 10.75 12.98 -24.50
C TYR A 356 12.27 12.77 -24.46
N THR A 357 13.00 13.76 -24.95
CA THR A 357 14.47 13.83 -24.94
C THR A 357 15.05 14.41 -23.66
N SER A 358 14.19 14.93 -22.78
CA SER A 358 14.54 15.43 -21.44
C SER A 358 13.57 14.86 -20.41
N PHE A 359 14.09 14.48 -19.24
CA PHE A 359 13.27 14.02 -18.13
C PHE A 359 12.45 15.16 -17.50
N GLU A 360 12.99 16.38 -17.44
CA GLU A 360 12.26 17.56 -16.94
C GLU A 360 11.02 17.84 -17.79
N SER A 361 11.16 17.80 -19.12
CA SER A 361 10.05 17.98 -20.06
C SER A 361 8.96 16.92 -19.90
N ALA A 362 9.34 15.67 -19.62
CA ALA A 362 8.38 14.61 -19.35
C ALA A 362 7.59 14.88 -18.05
N ILE A 363 8.27 15.34 -16.98
CA ILE A 363 7.63 15.72 -15.71
C ILE A 363 6.69 16.93 -15.89
N ASP A 364 7.10 17.91 -16.68
CA ASP A 364 6.30 19.10 -16.98
C ASP A 364 5.05 18.73 -17.78
N ALA A 365 5.19 17.86 -18.77
CA ALA A 365 4.09 17.39 -19.62
C ALA A 365 3.11 16.45 -18.91
N ALA A 366 3.57 15.70 -17.90
CA ALA A 366 2.73 14.79 -17.12
C ALA A 366 1.62 15.54 -16.37
N ALA A 367 0.39 15.06 -16.49
CA ALA A 367 -0.73 15.45 -15.66
C ALA A 367 -0.61 14.86 -14.25
N ASP A 368 -1.46 15.33 -13.35
CA ASP A 368 -1.56 14.78 -12.00
C ASP A 368 -2.05 13.32 -12.05
N GLY A 369 -1.29 12.43 -11.41
CA GLY A 369 -1.53 10.98 -11.39
C GLY A 369 -0.84 10.19 -12.51
N ASP A 370 -0.15 10.85 -13.44
CA ASP A 370 0.48 10.17 -14.58
C ASP A 370 1.68 9.30 -14.19
N ILE A 371 2.00 8.37 -15.10
CA ILE A 371 3.19 7.52 -15.02
C ILE A 371 4.25 8.05 -15.99
N VAL A 372 5.39 8.49 -15.46
CA VAL A 372 6.58 8.84 -16.24
C VAL A 372 7.52 7.65 -16.27
N THR A 373 7.69 7.05 -17.44
CA THR A 373 8.52 5.84 -17.61
C THR A 373 9.90 6.22 -18.15
N LEU A 374 10.98 5.84 -17.45
CA LEU A 374 12.34 6.02 -17.96
C LEU A 374 12.64 4.99 -19.07
N LEU A 375 13.24 5.50 -20.15
CA LEU A 375 13.69 4.73 -21.31
C LEU A 375 15.22 4.54 -21.34
N GLY A 376 15.93 5.27 -20.48
CA GLY A 376 17.38 5.21 -20.35
C GLY A 376 17.86 5.97 -19.12
N ASN A 377 19.18 5.96 -18.89
CA ASN A 377 19.78 6.74 -17.81
C ASN A 377 19.65 8.25 -18.10
N VAL A 378 19.26 9.01 -17.09
CA VAL A 378 19.06 10.45 -17.13
C VAL A 378 20.20 11.14 -16.38
N ASP A 379 20.86 12.09 -17.03
CA ASP A 379 21.83 13.00 -16.42
C ASP A 379 21.24 14.40 -16.32
N ILE A 380 21.04 14.91 -15.11
CA ILE A 380 20.63 16.31 -14.89
C ILE A 380 21.88 17.17 -14.79
N THR A 381 22.08 18.03 -15.78
CA THR A 381 23.34 18.77 -15.97
C THR A 381 23.30 20.21 -15.48
N GLU A 382 22.10 20.79 -15.35
CA GLU A 382 21.89 22.18 -14.96
C GLU A 382 20.95 22.27 -13.75
N ALA A 383 21.19 23.27 -12.90
CA ALA A 383 20.33 23.53 -11.75
C ALA A 383 19.26 24.55 -12.11
N ILE A 384 18.04 24.33 -11.63
CA ILE A 384 16.98 25.33 -11.62
C ILE A 384 17.02 26.15 -10.31
N SER A 385 16.54 27.38 -10.37
CA SER A 385 16.46 28.28 -9.21
C SER A 385 15.04 28.30 -8.65
N TYR A 386 14.82 27.71 -7.48
CA TYR A 386 13.55 27.77 -6.75
C TYR A 386 13.77 28.40 -5.36
N ASP A 387 13.01 29.44 -5.02
CA ASP A 387 13.16 30.21 -3.76
C ASP A 387 14.63 30.64 -3.48
N GLY A 388 15.35 31.02 -4.54
CA GLY A 388 16.77 31.39 -4.47
C GLY A 388 17.73 30.23 -4.13
N ARG A 389 17.27 28.98 -4.11
CA ARG A 389 18.08 27.77 -3.95
C ARG A 389 18.34 27.09 -5.29
N SER A 390 19.50 26.46 -5.40
CA SER A 390 19.93 25.67 -6.57
C SER A 390 19.46 24.23 -6.39
N ILE A 391 18.49 23.82 -7.21
CA ILE A 391 17.88 22.48 -7.17
C ILE A 391 18.00 21.78 -8.53
N GLY A 392 17.89 20.45 -8.58
CA GLY A 392 17.95 19.70 -9.85
C GLY A 392 16.59 19.58 -10.53
N LEU A 393 15.61 19.04 -9.81
CA LEU A 393 14.24 18.80 -10.27
C LEU A 393 13.26 19.22 -9.18
N CYS A 394 12.09 19.72 -9.57
CA CYS A 394 10.98 20.03 -8.68
C CYS A 394 9.75 19.26 -9.13
N ILE A 395 9.11 18.53 -8.22
CA ILE A 395 7.88 17.77 -8.44
C ILE A 395 6.83 18.33 -7.48
N ASN A 396 5.73 18.85 -8.03
CA ASN A 396 4.67 19.54 -7.28
C ASN A 396 3.26 19.01 -7.61
N LYS A 397 3.20 17.81 -8.18
CA LYS A 397 1.99 17.10 -8.60
C LYS A 397 2.21 15.62 -8.31
N SER A 398 1.13 14.87 -8.16
CA SER A 398 1.19 13.43 -7.92
C SER A 398 1.70 12.72 -9.17
N LEU A 399 2.72 11.87 -9.05
CA LEU A 399 3.35 11.15 -10.17
C LEU A 399 3.87 9.79 -9.75
N THR A 400 3.84 8.84 -10.69
CA THR A 400 4.66 7.61 -10.60
C THR A 400 5.82 7.70 -11.58
N ILE A 401 7.05 7.71 -11.08
CA ILE A 401 8.27 7.62 -11.88
C ILE A 401 8.70 6.16 -11.91
N ASN A 402 8.41 5.49 -13.03
CA ASN A 402 8.83 4.13 -13.28
C ASN A 402 10.23 4.12 -13.90
N GLY A 403 11.23 3.72 -13.12
CA GLY A 403 12.62 3.75 -13.52
C GLY A 403 13.04 2.65 -14.48
N ASN A 404 12.32 1.53 -14.56
CA ASN A 404 12.76 0.34 -15.30
C ASN A 404 14.21 -0.11 -14.98
N GLY A 405 14.71 0.21 -13.78
CA GLY A 405 16.09 -0.04 -13.34
C GLY A 405 17.12 0.99 -13.82
N TYR A 406 16.71 2.04 -14.55
CA TYR A 406 17.57 3.12 -14.99
C TYR A 406 17.87 4.12 -13.87
N SER A 407 18.95 4.90 -14.08
CA SER A 407 19.40 5.90 -13.12
C SER A 407 18.94 7.32 -13.46
N ILE A 408 18.67 8.11 -12.42
CA ILE A 408 18.59 9.57 -12.50
C ILE A 408 19.78 10.13 -11.72
N THR A 409 20.73 10.75 -12.41
CA THR A 409 22.03 11.14 -11.85
C THR A 409 22.21 12.65 -11.87
N ASN A 410 22.66 13.22 -10.76
CA ASN A 410 23.15 14.59 -10.74
C ASN A 410 24.51 14.65 -11.46
N ALA A 411 24.53 15.22 -12.66
CA ALA A 411 25.72 15.44 -13.48
C ALA A 411 26.29 16.88 -13.36
N SER A 412 25.83 17.65 -12.36
CA SER A 412 26.19 19.05 -12.15
C SER A 412 26.96 19.30 -10.84
N ASP A 413 27.88 20.26 -10.86
CA ASP A 413 28.61 20.72 -9.67
C ASP A 413 27.90 21.90 -8.96
N THR A 414 26.67 22.23 -9.35
CA THR A 414 25.88 23.31 -8.73
C THR A 414 24.61 22.81 -8.03
N ILE A 415 24.23 21.55 -8.24
CA ILE A 415 23.01 20.95 -7.67
C ILE A 415 23.36 20.32 -6.32
N GLN A 416 23.14 21.05 -5.23
CA GLN A 416 23.28 20.48 -3.88
C GLN A 416 22.02 19.68 -3.50
N ARG A 417 20.84 20.17 -3.87
CA ARG A 417 19.54 19.55 -3.60
C ARG A 417 19.01 18.98 -4.90
N PHE A 418 18.85 17.68 -4.99
CA PHE A 418 18.62 17.06 -6.28
C PHE A 418 17.15 17.06 -6.66
N ILE A 419 16.31 16.29 -5.98
CA ILE A 419 14.87 16.23 -6.23
C ILE A 419 14.13 16.86 -5.06
N TRP A 420 13.30 17.83 -5.37
CA TRP A 420 12.35 18.42 -4.43
C TRP A 420 10.95 17.94 -4.71
N VAL A 421 10.30 17.39 -3.68
CA VAL A 421 8.87 17.09 -3.70
C VAL A 421 8.19 18.14 -2.83
N ILE A 422 7.28 18.90 -3.42
CA ILE A 422 6.67 20.05 -2.76
C ILE A 422 5.15 20.02 -2.91
N ASN A 423 4.44 20.50 -1.88
CA ASN A 423 3.01 20.81 -1.97
C ASN A 423 2.80 22.28 -1.57
N GLU A 424 3.25 23.19 -2.45
CA GLU A 424 3.13 24.65 -2.28
C GLU A 424 2.26 25.24 -3.39
N ASN A 425 0.98 25.51 -3.11
CA ASN A 425 0.17 26.29 -4.04
C ASN A 425 0.41 27.79 -3.80
N SER A 426 1.20 28.44 -4.66
CA SER A 426 1.48 29.87 -4.59
C SER A 426 0.25 30.79 -4.71
N ALA A 427 -0.95 30.24 -4.94
CA ALA A 427 -2.17 30.97 -5.24
C ALA A 427 -3.27 30.96 -4.14
N ASN A 428 -3.26 30.06 -3.16
CA ASN A 428 -4.43 29.89 -2.27
C ASN A 428 -4.11 30.06 -0.79
N THR A 429 -4.80 31.02 -0.18
CA THR A 429 -4.97 31.11 1.27
C THR A 429 -6.22 30.30 1.64
N GLU A 430 -6.05 29.25 2.45
CA GLU A 430 -7.13 28.52 3.15
C GLU A 430 -8.03 27.53 2.35
N ALA A 431 -7.52 26.81 1.33
CA ALA A 431 -8.25 25.67 0.73
C ALA A 431 -7.43 24.36 0.88
N ASP A 432 -8.10 23.25 1.22
CA ASP A 432 -7.57 21.88 1.14
C ASP A 432 -6.80 21.73 -0.18
N ILE A 433 -5.48 21.63 -0.11
CA ILE A 433 -4.65 21.22 -1.25
C ILE A 433 -4.68 19.69 -1.24
N ASP A 434 -4.98 19.07 -2.38
CA ASP A 434 -4.92 17.62 -2.50
C ASP A 434 -3.48 17.14 -2.18
N ASP A 435 -3.36 15.96 -1.57
CA ASP A 435 -2.06 15.36 -1.21
C ASP A 435 -1.20 15.15 -2.46
N VAL A 436 0.10 15.45 -2.38
CA VAL A 436 1.06 15.19 -3.46
C VAL A 436 1.72 13.85 -3.22
N VAL A 437 1.33 12.86 -4.03
CA VAL A 437 1.86 11.49 -3.94
C VAL A 437 2.90 11.26 -5.03
N VAL A 438 4.17 11.10 -4.64
CA VAL A 438 5.26 10.81 -5.57
C VAL A 438 5.82 9.42 -5.31
N THR A 439 5.74 8.55 -6.32
CA THR A 439 6.25 7.18 -6.26
C THR A 439 7.45 7.01 -7.18
N PHE A 440 8.60 6.63 -6.64
CA PHE A 440 9.74 6.14 -7.41
C PHE A 440 9.73 4.61 -7.39
N ASN A 441 9.50 4.00 -8.55
CA ASN A 441 9.41 2.55 -8.70
C ASN A 441 10.59 2.04 -9.54
N ASN A 442 11.45 1.21 -8.95
CA ASN A 442 12.63 0.62 -9.58
C ASN A 442 13.56 1.67 -10.23
N VAL A 443 13.87 2.74 -9.49
CA VAL A 443 14.71 3.88 -9.95
C VAL A 443 16.03 3.92 -9.15
N ASN A 444 17.13 4.24 -9.82
CA ASN A 444 18.43 4.49 -9.18
C ASN A 444 18.76 6.00 -9.14
N ILE A 445 18.49 6.68 -8.03
CA ILE A 445 18.71 8.12 -7.86
C ILE A 445 20.09 8.38 -7.26
N VAL A 446 20.95 9.14 -7.94
CA VAL A 446 22.34 9.36 -7.52
C VAL A 446 22.65 10.85 -7.38
N ASN A 447 22.95 11.30 -6.15
CA ASN A 447 23.46 12.65 -5.88
C ASN A 447 24.75 12.63 -5.05
N SER A 448 25.89 12.50 -5.74
CA SER A 448 27.19 12.26 -5.09
C SER A 448 28.29 13.26 -5.49
N ARG A 449 27.98 14.38 -6.14
CA ARG A 449 29.04 15.29 -6.66
C ARG A 449 29.52 16.32 -5.64
N LEU A 450 28.66 16.73 -4.71
CA LEU A 450 28.92 17.84 -3.80
C LEU A 450 28.93 17.42 -2.32
N SER A 451 29.73 18.14 -1.53
CA SER A 451 29.69 18.02 -0.07
C SER A 451 28.33 18.49 0.46
N GLY A 452 27.72 17.69 1.35
CA GLY A 452 26.38 17.95 1.86
C GLY A 452 25.28 17.78 0.80
N ALA A 453 25.49 16.87 -0.17
CA ALA A 453 24.50 16.52 -1.17
C ALA A 453 23.19 16.06 -0.53
N ARG A 454 22.06 16.46 -1.12
CA ARG A 454 20.72 16.03 -0.71
C ARG A 454 20.00 15.38 -1.87
N ALA A 455 19.61 14.12 -1.78
CA ALA A 455 19.03 13.42 -2.92
C ALA A 455 17.54 13.73 -3.10
N ILE A 456 16.72 13.44 -2.09
CA ILE A 456 15.29 13.75 -2.09
C ILE A 456 14.98 14.60 -0.86
N GLU A 457 14.30 15.72 -1.05
CA GLU A 457 13.85 16.58 0.05
C GLU A 457 12.37 16.93 -0.13
N THR A 458 11.57 16.64 0.89
CA THR A 458 10.15 17.04 0.95
C THR A 458 10.04 18.42 1.59
N ARG A 459 9.14 19.27 1.07
CA ARG A 459 8.90 20.63 1.58
C ARG A 459 7.44 21.03 1.44
N SER A 460 6.85 21.42 2.57
CA SER A 460 5.58 22.16 2.68
C SER A 460 4.34 21.39 2.19
N GLY A 461 3.24 21.47 2.96
CA GLY A 461 1.99 20.77 2.66
C GLY A 461 2.04 19.27 2.95
N ASP A 462 0.97 18.59 2.55
CA ASP A 462 0.77 17.16 2.75
C ASP A 462 1.43 16.42 1.59
N ILE A 463 2.33 15.47 1.91
CA ILE A 463 3.17 14.78 0.92
C ILE A 463 3.32 13.32 1.31
N THR A 464 3.06 12.44 0.35
CA THR A 464 3.44 11.02 0.41
C THR A 464 4.58 10.71 -0.57
N LEU A 465 5.72 10.22 -0.06
CA LEU A 465 6.85 9.76 -0.86
C LEU A 465 6.98 8.24 -0.76
N ASN A 466 6.84 7.54 -1.90
CA ASN A 466 7.02 6.09 -1.98
C ASN A 466 8.30 5.74 -2.74
N LEU A 467 9.16 4.92 -2.15
CA LEU A 467 10.29 4.26 -2.79
C LEU A 467 10.01 2.77 -2.86
N ILE A 468 9.86 2.22 -4.05
CA ILE A 468 9.55 0.79 -4.28
C ILE A 468 10.67 0.21 -5.13
N GLY A 469 11.38 -0.80 -4.65
CA GLY A 469 12.46 -1.45 -5.40
C GLY A 469 13.59 -0.49 -5.84
N SER A 470 13.74 0.66 -5.19
CA SER A 470 14.54 1.79 -5.67
C SER A 470 15.81 1.98 -4.86
N THR A 471 16.85 2.56 -5.47
CA THR A 471 18.09 2.93 -4.77
C THR A 471 18.26 4.44 -4.78
N VAL A 472 18.54 5.04 -3.63
CA VAL A 472 18.91 6.45 -3.49
C VAL A 472 20.30 6.53 -2.87
N ASP A 473 21.27 7.05 -3.62
CA ASP A 473 22.70 6.93 -3.30
C ASP A 473 23.43 8.28 -3.31
N THR A 474 23.97 8.62 -2.14
CA THR A 474 24.89 9.75 -1.91
C THR A 474 26.23 9.29 -1.32
N SER A 475 26.49 7.98 -1.27
CA SER A 475 27.65 7.38 -0.60
C SER A 475 28.99 7.85 -1.16
N ALA A 476 29.03 8.20 -2.45
CA ALA A 476 30.22 8.74 -3.11
C ALA A 476 30.37 10.27 -2.95
N ALA A 477 29.47 10.96 -2.23
CA ALA A 477 29.56 12.39 -1.97
C ALA A 477 30.84 12.77 -1.19
N PRO A 478 31.57 13.83 -1.59
CA PRO A 478 32.74 14.33 -0.86
C PRO A 478 32.44 14.64 0.62
N GLU A 479 33.48 14.68 1.46
CA GLU A 479 33.35 14.87 2.92
C GLU A 479 32.32 15.95 3.31
N GLY A 480 31.34 15.57 4.12
CA GLY A 480 30.27 16.43 4.62
C GLY A 480 28.97 15.65 4.85
N ASN A 481 28.02 16.28 5.53
CA ASN A 481 26.77 15.61 5.95
C ASN A 481 25.81 15.49 4.77
N ALA A 482 25.99 14.46 3.94
CA ALA A 482 25.02 14.13 2.89
C ALA A 482 23.67 13.74 3.53
N GLN A 483 22.56 14.07 2.89
CA GLN A 483 21.22 13.79 3.40
C GLN A 483 20.43 13.09 2.30
N VAL A 484 20.28 11.77 2.38
CA VAL A 484 19.70 11.03 1.25
C VAL A 484 18.22 11.38 1.12
N ILE A 485 17.44 11.18 2.18
CA ILE A 485 16.07 11.64 2.31
C ILE A 485 15.99 12.70 3.41
N THR A 486 15.47 13.87 3.08
CA THR A 486 15.30 15.00 4.00
C THR A 486 13.83 15.35 4.13
N ILE A 487 13.24 15.17 5.30
CA ILE A 487 11.90 15.64 5.60
C ILE A 487 12.01 17.08 6.13
N GLY A 488 11.60 18.06 5.34
CA GLY A 488 11.79 19.49 5.65
C GLY A 488 10.54 20.34 5.42
N GLY A 489 10.65 21.64 5.66
CA GLY A 489 9.55 22.61 5.43
C GLY A 489 8.72 22.85 6.68
N SER A 490 7.44 23.17 6.51
CA SER A 490 6.49 23.42 7.61
C SER A 490 5.19 22.60 7.49
N GLY A 491 5.20 21.51 6.72
CA GLY A 491 4.07 20.56 6.63
C GLY A 491 3.95 19.72 7.90
N SER A 492 2.73 19.29 8.23
CA SER A 492 2.45 18.41 9.38
C SER A 492 2.18 16.96 8.98
N ASP A 493 1.71 16.71 7.76
CA ASP A 493 1.23 15.39 7.34
C ASP A 493 2.15 14.87 6.21
N ILE A 494 3.31 14.34 6.61
CA ILE A 494 4.30 13.79 5.68
C ILE A 494 4.40 12.28 5.92
N GLU A 495 4.23 11.50 4.84
CA GLU A 495 4.38 10.05 4.86
C GLU A 495 5.53 9.62 3.95
N ILE A 496 6.47 8.82 4.48
CA ILE A 496 7.59 8.26 3.73
C ILE A 496 7.52 6.74 3.78
N ASN A 497 7.33 6.11 2.63
CA ASN A 497 7.28 4.66 2.47
C ASN A 497 8.52 4.16 1.71
N ILE A 498 9.29 3.28 2.33
CA ILE A 498 10.51 2.68 1.78
C ILE A 498 10.30 1.17 1.75
N ASP A 499 10.12 0.62 0.55
CA ASP A 499 9.77 -0.77 0.30
C ASP A 499 10.80 -1.43 -0.62
N ASN A 500 11.43 -2.51 -0.16
CA ASN A 500 12.49 -3.23 -0.89
C ASN A 500 13.52 -2.29 -1.54
N SER A 501 13.91 -1.25 -0.79
CA SER A 501 14.65 -0.11 -1.32
C SER A 501 15.92 0.16 -0.52
N ILE A 502 16.89 0.78 -1.19
CA ILE A 502 18.23 1.03 -0.64
C ILE A 502 18.47 2.53 -0.52
N VAL A 503 18.83 3.02 0.66
CA VAL A 503 19.09 4.44 0.95
C VAL A 503 20.46 4.59 1.59
N LYS A 504 21.43 5.10 0.83
CA LYS A 504 22.87 5.05 1.18
C LYS A 504 23.48 6.45 1.27
N ALA A 505 23.90 6.83 2.46
CA ALA A 505 24.66 8.04 2.73
C ALA A 505 26.17 7.77 2.75
N ASN A 506 26.97 8.84 2.67
CA ASN A 506 28.42 8.73 2.93
C ASN A 506 28.70 8.53 4.43
N SER A 507 29.97 8.39 4.82
CA SER A 507 30.37 8.11 6.22
C SER A 507 30.12 9.24 7.22
N LYS A 508 29.65 10.42 6.78
CA LYS A 508 29.29 11.57 7.64
C LYS A 508 27.83 12.00 7.47
N GLY A 509 27.09 11.33 6.59
CA GLY A 509 25.74 11.70 6.17
C GLY A 509 24.66 10.87 6.85
N TYR A 510 23.41 11.13 6.52
CA TYR A 510 22.25 10.49 7.11
C TYR A 510 21.39 9.88 6.00
N ALA A 511 20.98 8.62 6.15
CA ALA A 511 20.09 7.99 5.19
C ALA A 511 18.73 8.70 5.20
N LEU A 512 18.13 8.87 6.39
CA LEU A 512 16.94 9.68 6.56
C LEU A 512 17.15 10.68 7.71
N ILE A 513 16.84 11.95 7.44
CA ILE A 513 16.80 13.00 8.46
C ILE A 513 15.43 13.70 8.45
N SER A 514 14.81 13.80 9.62
CA SER A 514 13.54 14.50 9.77
C SER A 514 13.65 15.79 10.59
N PHE A 515 13.11 16.88 10.04
CA PHE A 515 12.97 18.17 10.70
C PHE A 515 11.53 18.47 11.12
N ASN A 516 10.56 17.61 10.76
CA ASN A 516 9.14 17.78 11.03
C ASN A 516 8.52 16.44 11.46
N PRO A 517 7.30 16.44 12.05
CA PRO A 517 6.57 15.20 12.30
C PRO A 517 6.33 14.45 10.99
N ALA A 518 6.46 13.13 11.01
CA ALA A 518 6.23 12.28 9.85
C ALA A 518 5.83 10.85 10.23
N VAL A 519 5.08 10.20 9.34
CA VAL A 519 4.89 8.74 9.34
C VAL A 519 5.96 8.14 8.44
N ILE A 520 6.75 7.19 8.95
CA ILE A 520 7.87 6.60 8.21
C ILE A 520 7.74 5.08 8.26
N ASN A 521 7.51 4.45 7.12
CA ASN A 521 7.41 3.00 6.98
C ASN A 521 8.59 2.46 6.18
N ILE A 522 9.33 1.51 6.75
CA ILE A 522 10.50 0.87 6.13
C ILE A 522 10.26 -0.64 6.15
N SER A 523 10.20 -1.28 4.98
CA SER A 523 9.76 -2.67 4.87
C SER A 523 10.42 -3.48 3.76
N ASN A 524 10.21 -4.81 3.81
CA ASN A 524 10.50 -5.77 2.73
C ASN A 524 11.95 -5.76 2.23
N ASN A 525 12.92 -6.02 3.11
CA ASN A 525 14.37 -6.03 2.85
C ASN A 525 14.94 -4.68 2.45
N SER A 526 14.41 -3.59 3.02
CA SER A 526 14.98 -2.25 2.80
C SER A 526 16.28 -2.05 3.58
N GLU A 527 17.24 -1.31 3.01
CA GLU A 527 18.54 -1.02 3.63
C GLU A 527 18.74 0.50 3.78
N LEU A 528 18.88 0.97 5.01
CA LEU A 528 19.27 2.37 5.30
C LEU A 528 20.67 2.38 5.91
N SER A 529 21.60 3.13 5.32
CA SER A 529 22.95 3.28 5.86
C SER A 529 23.53 4.68 5.79
N GLY A 530 24.25 5.08 6.83
CA GLY A 530 24.85 6.41 6.97
C GLY A 530 25.63 6.54 8.26
N PHE A 531 26.08 7.73 8.61
CA PHE A 531 26.51 8.01 9.98
C PHE A 531 25.35 7.78 10.98
N ALA A 532 24.13 8.13 10.55
CA ALA A 532 22.89 7.56 11.06
C ALA A 532 22.06 7.00 9.92
N ALA A 533 21.35 5.91 10.19
CA ALA A 533 20.25 5.43 9.35
C ALA A 533 19.04 6.34 9.54
N LEU A 534 18.69 6.66 10.79
CA LEU A 534 17.58 7.55 11.15
C LEU A 534 18.06 8.68 12.05
N TYR A 535 17.77 9.93 11.66
CA TYR A 535 18.07 11.11 12.46
C TYR A 535 16.85 12.01 12.62
N LEU A 536 16.29 12.02 13.82
CA LEU A 536 15.10 12.77 14.19
C LEU A 536 15.51 14.03 14.95
N LYS A 537 15.37 15.17 14.30
CA LYS A 537 15.81 16.46 14.84
C LYS A 537 14.82 17.06 15.83
N GLY A 538 15.34 17.87 16.74
CA GLY A 538 14.54 18.74 17.60
C GLY A 538 14.17 20.07 16.91
N PRO A 539 13.31 20.89 17.54
CA PRO A 539 12.79 22.14 16.99
C PRO A 539 13.86 23.24 17.01
N ASP A 540 14.73 23.25 16.01
CA ASP A 540 15.59 24.39 15.68
C ASP A 540 15.18 24.96 14.32
N SER A 541 14.47 26.10 14.35
CA SER A 541 13.95 26.77 13.16
C SER A 541 13.12 25.84 12.24
N SER A 542 12.54 24.79 12.81
CA SER A 542 11.68 23.74 12.23
C SER A 542 10.70 23.24 13.30
N LEU A 543 9.72 22.39 12.94
CA LEU A 543 8.77 21.84 13.92
C LEU A 543 9.40 20.80 14.85
N GLY A 544 10.52 20.19 14.45
CA GLY A 544 11.09 19.03 15.11
C GLY A 544 10.32 17.76 14.77
N SER A 545 10.85 16.60 15.18
CA SER A 545 10.26 15.30 14.86
C SER A 545 9.21 14.81 15.89
N PHE A 546 8.76 15.69 16.79
CA PHE A 546 7.76 15.38 17.81
C PHE A 546 6.47 14.83 17.18
N GLY A 547 5.99 13.68 17.63
CA GLY A 547 4.81 13.00 17.09
C GLY A 547 5.08 12.19 15.82
N SER A 548 6.34 11.94 15.46
CA SER A 548 6.63 11.03 14.36
C SER A 548 6.32 9.57 14.76
N GLU A 549 5.79 8.81 13.81
CA GLU A 549 5.50 7.38 13.95
C GLU A 549 6.36 6.62 12.95
N ILE A 550 7.26 5.75 13.43
CA ILE A 550 8.19 5.01 12.58
C ILE A 550 7.98 3.52 12.76
N THR A 551 7.80 2.80 11.65
CA THR A 551 7.73 1.33 11.61
C THR A 551 8.82 0.79 10.70
N VAL A 552 9.58 -0.19 11.20
CA VAL A 552 10.64 -0.89 10.46
C VAL A 552 10.36 -2.39 10.53
N THR A 553 10.25 -3.06 9.40
CA THR A 553 9.95 -4.50 9.33
C THR A 553 10.82 -5.19 8.28
N ASP A 554 11.38 -6.37 8.60
CA ASP A 554 12.19 -7.15 7.66
C ASP A 554 13.28 -6.31 6.96
N SER A 555 13.97 -5.42 7.68
CA SER A 555 14.84 -4.40 7.07
C SER A 555 16.14 -4.18 7.86
N VAL A 556 17.13 -3.50 7.25
CA VAL A 556 18.44 -3.24 7.85
C VAL A 556 18.67 -1.76 8.09
N LEU A 557 18.92 -1.38 9.34
CA LEU A 557 19.40 -0.05 9.74
C LEU A 557 20.86 -0.15 10.15
N SER A 558 21.76 0.53 9.45
CA SER A 558 23.20 0.41 9.71
C SER A 558 23.94 1.74 9.77
N SER A 559 24.92 1.81 10.67
CA SER A 559 25.91 2.89 10.67
C SER A 559 27.12 2.52 9.79
N ASN A 560 27.57 3.47 8.99
CA ASN A 560 28.77 3.38 8.17
C ASN A 560 29.99 3.66 9.07
N GLY A 561 30.40 2.66 9.86
CA GLY A 561 31.66 2.58 10.61
C GLY A 561 32.42 3.89 10.82
N LEU A 562 32.31 4.50 12.01
CA LEU A 562 33.07 5.70 12.36
C LEU A 562 34.58 5.49 12.21
N SER A 563 35.30 6.39 11.51
CA SER A 563 36.76 6.35 11.39
C SER A 563 37.41 7.70 11.70
N GLY A 564 38.47 7.68 12.52
CA GLY A 564 39.19 8.86 13.00
C GLY A 564 38.46 9.65 14.10
N ALA A 565 39.03 10.81 14.49
CA ALA A 565 38.49 11.68 15.55
C ALA A 565 37.17 12.34 15.10
N THR A 566 36.08 11.61 15.26
CA THR A 566 34.70 12.02 15.01
C THR A 566 34.00 12.31 16.34
N ASN A 567 32.82 12.91 16.33
CA ASN A 567 32.02 13.04 17.55
C ASN A 567 31.23 11.76 17.79
N THR A 568 30.95 11.46 19.05
CA THR A 568 29.99 10.42 19.43
C THR A 568 28.63 10.62 18.75
N PHE A 569 28.01 9.54 18.28
CA PHE A 569 26.74 9.56 17.56
C PHE A 569 25.95 8.24 17.70
N GLY A 570 24.86 8.06 16.94
CA GLY A 570 24.04 6.84 16.95
C GLY A 570 23.55 6.41 15.56
N THR A 571 23.22 5.14 15.39
CA THR A 571 22.59 4.61 14.17
C THR A 571 21.17 5.17 14.04
N ILE A 572 20.48 5.29 15.18
CA ILE A 572 19.19 5.95 15.33
C ILE A 572 19.39 7.08 16.35
N VAL A 573 19.01 8.31 15.98
CA VAL A 573 19.27 9.50 16.80
C VAL A 573 18.00 10.29 17.07
N PHE A 574 17.74 10.58 18.34
CA PHE A 574 16.65 11.43 18.81
C PHE A 574 17.20 12.70 19.46
N GLU A 575 16.75 13.87 18.99
CA GLU A 575 17.06 15.17 19.60
C GLU A 575 15.92 15.76 20.46
N GLN A 576 14.76 15.09 20.49
CA GLN A 576 13.57 15.45 21.26
C GLN A 576 12.81 14.17 21.64
N GLY A 577 11.89 14.25 22.61
CA GLY A 577 10.93 13.20 22.96
C GLY A 577 9.67 13.17 22.09
N GLY A 578 8.72 12.29 22.43
CA GLY A 578 7.40 12.20 21.78
C GLY A 578 7.40 11.50 20.42
N THR A 579 8.39 10.64 20.15
CA THR A 579 8.42 9.79 18.94
C THR A 579 8.09 8.35 19.29
N GLU A 580 7.32 7.69 18.43
CA GLU A 580 7.06 6.25 18.45
C GLU A 580 7.94 5.54 17.41
N LEU A 581 8.69 4.51 17.84
CA LEU A 581 9.50 3.68 16.95
C LEU A 581 9.24 2.20 17.21
N THR A 582 8.77 1.49 16.19
CA THR A 582 8.57 0.03 16.23
C THR A 582 9.50 -0.65 15.22
N ILE A 583 10.30 -1.61 15.67
CA ILE A 583 11.21 -2.41 14.84
C ILE A 583 10.87 -3.90 15.02
N VAL A 584 10.60 -4.59 13.92
CA VAL A 584 10.14 -5.99 13.90
C VAL A 584 10.95 -6.78 12.89
N ASP A 585 11.41 -7.98 13.25
CA ASP A 585 12.05 -8.94 12.34
C ASP A 585 13.18 -8.32 11.49
N SER A 586 13.95 -7.39 12.07
CA SER A 586 14.89 -6.53 11.34
C SER A 586 16.33 -6.72 11.82
N GLN A 587 17.27 -5.94 11.28
CA GLN A 587 18.65 -5.89 11.77
C GLN A 587 19.09 -4.45 12.03
N ILE A 588 19.76 -4.22 13.16
CA ILE A 588 20.37 -2.93 13.50
C ILE A 588 21.85 -3.10 13.74
N ILE A 589 22.68 -2.34 13.02
CA ILE A 589 24.14 -2.41 13.10
C ILE A 589 24.73 -1.08 13.58
N ALA A 590 25.34 -1.07 14.75
CA ALA A 590 26.17 0.01 15.27
C ALA A 590 27.65 -0.39 15.19
N ALA A 591 28.42 0.27 14.32
CA ALA A 591 29.83 -0.05 14.11
C ALA A 591 30.74 1.17 14.26
N THR A 592 31.87 1.02 14.95
CA THR A 592 32.91 2.05 15.05
C THR A 592 34.33 1.48 15.07
N GLU A 593 35.20 2.11 14.29
CA GLU A 593 36.65 1.88 14.29
C GLU A 593 37.40 3.05 14.96
N ALA A 594 36.68 4.04 15.51
CA ALA A 594 37.27 5.20 16.15
C ALA A 594 37.81 4.86 17.54
N GLU A 595 39.01 5.34 17.88
CA GLU A 595 39.63 5.11 19.20
C GLU A 595 39.00 5.96 20.32
N ASP A 596 38.42 7.11 19.99
CA ASP A 596 37.96 8.15 20.92
C ASP A 596 36.52 8.63 20.70
N ALA A 597 35.76 7.98 19.81
CA ALA A 597 34.37 8.33 19.49
C ALA A 597 33.45 7.11 19.58
N GLU A 598 32.30 7.29 20.23
CA GLU A 598 31.31 6.22 20.42
C GLU A 598 30.25 6.22 19.31
N GLN A 599 29.78 5.02 18.95
CA GLN A 599 28.64 4.84 18.05
C GLN A 599 27.60 3.97 18.76
N ALA A 600 26.46 4.56 19.14
CA ALA A 600 25.37 3.82 19.76
C ALA A 600 24.42 3.20 18.72
N VAL A 601 23.69 2.15 19.09
CA VAL A 601 22.51 1.71 18.34
C VAL A 601 21.45 2.82 18.42
N ILE A 602 21.15 3.29 19.63
CA ILE A 602 20.24 4.41 19.90
C ILE A 602 21.00 5.51 20.66
N LEU A 603 20.90 6.74 20.15
CA LEU A 603 21.40 7.94 20.82
C LEU A 603 20.25 8.88 21.17
N PHE A 604 20.08 9.15 22.46
CA PHE A 604 19.28 10.26 22.94
C PHE A 604 20.18 11.48 23.19
N SER A 605 20.16 12.42 22.24
CA SER A 605 21.03 13.59 22.23
C SER A 605 20.59 14.66 23.24
N THR A 606 21.53 15.52 23.67
CA THR A 606 21.24 16.77 24.41
C THR A 606 20.52 17.75 23.48
N GLY A 607 19.19 17.70 23.42
CA GLY A 607 18.37 18.56 22.57
C GLY A 607 17.09 18.99 23.26
N TYR A 608 16.24 19.73 22.56
CA TYR A 608 15.00 20.33 23.07
C TYR A 608 14.04 19.27 23.66
N TYR A 609 14.08 19.01 24.96
CA TYR A 609 13.03 18.28 25.68
C TYR A 609 12.12 19.28 26.38
N ILE A 610 10.82 19.20 26.10
CA ILE A 610 9.80 20.09 26.67
C ILE A 610 8.94 19.24 27.61
N GLY A 611 9.17 19.31 28.93
CA GLY A 611 8.38 18.54 29.89
C GLY A 611 8.77 17.05 29.94
N ASP A 612 7.78 16.19 30.20
CA ASP A 612 7.94 14.73 30.39
C ASP A 612 7.69 13.93 29.09
N ASP A 613 7.89 14.56 27.92
CA ASP A 613 7.67 13.90 26.62
C ASP A 613 8.76 12.83 26.40
N THR A 614 8.40 11.55 26.47
CA THR A 614 9.29 10.38 26.31
C THR A 614 9.25 9.87 24.87
N ASN A 615 10.36 9.29 24.39
CA ASN A 615 10.31 8.42 23.21
C ASN A 615 9.94 7.01 23.65
N ASN A 616 9.13 6.33 22.85
CA ASN A 616 8.71 4.96 23.09
C ASN A 616 9.25 4.09 21.94
N ILE A 617 10.16 3.18 22.27
CA ILE A 617 10.84 2.31 21.30
C ILE A 617 10.55 0.84 21.63
N SER A 618 10.04 0.11 20.65
CA SER A 618 9.80 -1.34 20.72
C SER A 618 10.62 -2.07 19.67
N ILE A 619 11.38 -3.09 20.08
CA ILE A 619 12.23 -3.91 19.22
C ILE A 619 11.89 -5.38 19.43
N THR A 620 11.48 -6.11 18.39
CA THR A 620 11.11 -7.54 18.47
C THR A 620 11.64 -8.29 17.26
N GLY A 621 11.93 -9.60 17.41
CA GLY A 621 12.42 -10.42 16.30
C GLY A 621 13.75 -9.93 15.66
N THR A 622 14.45 -9.00 16.29
CA THR A 622 15.47 -8.16 15.61
C THR A 622 16.88 -8.54 16.03
N ASP A 623 17.79 -8.61 15.07
CA ASP A 623 19.23 -8.81 15.27
C ASP A 623 19.92 -7.47 15.56
N ILE A 624 20.46 -7.30 16.75
CA ILE A 624 21.19 -6.11 17.19
C ILE A 624 22.69 -6.42 17.24
N VAL A 625 23.46 -5.73 16.39
CA VAL A 625 24.89 -5.95 16.21
C VAL A 625 25.67 -4.70 16.62
N VAL A 626 26.45 -4.82 17.70
CA VAL A 626 27.35 -3.80 18.24
C VAL A 626 28.80 -4.19 17.92
N GLU A 627 29.47 -3.45 17.04
CA GLU A 627 30.81 -3.76 16.52
C GLU A 627 31.84 -2.67 16.85
N GLY A 628 32.93 -3.06 17.50
CA GLY A 628 34.04 -2.18 17.86
C GLY A 628 34.03 -1.75 19.33
N ASN A 629 35.21 -1.41 19.86
CA ASN A 629 35.39 -1.19 21.31
C ASN A 629 34.61 0.00 21.89
N ASN A 630 34.21 0.94 21.04
CA ASN A 630 33.45 2.14 21.42
C ASN A 630 32.02 2.10 20.86
N ALA A 631 31.55 0.97 20.34
CA ALA A 631 30.14 0.80 20.01
C ALA A 631 29.38 0.41 21.29
N THR A 632 28.17 0.96 21.45
CA THR A 632 27.31 0.68 22.61
C THR A 632 25.87 0.46 22.15
N PHE A 633 25.02 -0.07 23.03
CA PHE A 633 23.61 -0.22 22.73
C PHE A 633 22.89 1.13 22.82
N VAL A 634 22.70 1.68 24.02
CA VAL A 634 22.10 3.00 24.24
C VAL A 634 23.13 3.98 24.77
N LEU A 635 23.06 5.22 24.29
CA LEU A 635 23.73 6.37 24.91
C LEU A 635 22.71 7.46 25.24
N GLU A 636 22.52 7.70 26.53
CA GLU A 636 21.66 8.75 27.07
C GLU A 636 22.49 9.98 27.45
N ASN A 637 22.37 11.05 26.66
CA ASN A 637 22.98 12.34 26.97
C ASN A 637 21.94 13.35 27.50
N ASN A 638 20.68 12.95 27.69
CA ASN A 638 19.61 13.80 28.21
C ASN A 638 19.27 13.43 29.68
N ASN A 639 18.28 14.11 30.27
CA ASN A 639 17.71 13.74 31.59
C ASN A 639 16.22 13.38 31.43
N VAL A 640 15.86 12.60 30.40
CA VAL A 640 14.48 12.19 30.12
C VAL A 640 14.39 10.68 30.14
N ASP A 641 13.37 10.16 30.82
CA ASP A 641 13.12 8.73 30.97
C ASP A 641 12.53 8.17 29.66
N ASN A 642 13.37 7.97 28.63
CA ASN A 642 12.93 7.33 27.39
C ASN A 642 12.74 5.82 27.62
N GLU A 643 11.71 5.25 27.00
CA GLU A 643 11.42 3.83 27.10
C GLU A 643 11.97 3.10 25.87
N THR A 644 12.85 2.12 26.09
CA THR A 644 13.38 1.24 25.04
C THR A 644 13.21 -0.20 25.50
N LEU A 645 12.33 -0.95 24.83
CA LEU A 645 12.00 -2.32 25.20
C LEU A 645 12.36 -3.29 24.08
N ILE A 646 13.15 -4.31 24.43
CA ILE A 646 13.52 -5.42 23.58
C ILE A 646 12.66 -6.62 23.98
N GLY A 647 11.85 -7.09 23.04
CA GLY A 647 10.98 -8.25 23.21
C GLY A 647 11.47 -9.51 22.50
N ALA A 648 10.66 -10.55 22.63
CA ALA A 648 10.95 -11.90 22.15
C ALA A 648 11.33 -11.97 20.65
N GLY A 649 12.14 -12.98 20.32
CA GLY A 649 12.71 -13.22 19.00
C GLY A 649 13.97 -12.41 18.68
N SER A 650 14.37 -11.47 19.54
CA SER A 650 15.55 -10.62 19.31
C SER A 650 16.85 -11.31 19.72
N THR A 651 17.93 -11.02 18.98
CA THR A 651 19.30 -11.50 19.28
C THR A 651 20.25 -10.31 19.38
N ILE A 652 21.09 -10.26 20.41
CA ILE A 652 22.05 -9.17 20.65
C ILE A 652 23.45 -9.76 20.85
N ASN A 653 24.49 -9.19 20.24
CA ASN A 653 25.87 -9.69 20.38
C ASN A 653 26.62 -9.18 21.63
N THR A 654 25.95 -8.46 22.52
CA THR A 654 26.49 -7.90 23.77
C THR A 654 25.41 -7.93 24.86
N SER A 655 25.82 -7.97 26.13
CA SER A 655 24.90 -7.85 27.25
C SER A 655 24.31 -6.43 27.33
N VAL A 656 23.06 -6.32 27.77
CA VAL A 656 22.36 -5.04 28.00
C VAL A 656 21.76 -5.01 29.41
N SER A 657 21.40 -3.81 29.87
CA SER A 657 20.73 -3.60 31.16
C SER A 657 19.34 -4.27 31.18
N GLU A 658 18.92 -4.76 32.34
CA GLU A 658 17.60 -5.39 32.53
C GLU A 658 16.43 -4.44 32.23
N GLU A 659 16.66 -3.12 32.36
CA GLU A 659 15.66 -2.09 32.09
C GLU A 659 15.22 -2.03 30.62
N TYR A 660 16.03 -2.60 29.71
CA TYR A 660 15.72 -2.64 28.29
C TYR A 660 14.96 -3.90 27.88
N ILE A 661 14.71 -4.84 28.78
CA ILE A 661 14.03 -6.10 28.47
C ILE A 661 12.52 -5.92 28.72
N ALA A 662 11.71 -6.27 27.72
CA ALA A 662 10.26 -6.14 27.82
C ALA A 662 9.69 -7.05 28.92
N GLU A 663 8.66 -6.57 29.63
CA GLU A 663 7.93 -7.36 30.64
C GLU A 663 7.39 -8.67 30.02
N GLY A 664 7.51 -9.78 30.76
CA GLY A 664 7.13 -11.12 30.28
C GLY A 664 8.10 -11.76 29.28
N SER A 665 9.28 -11.15 29.08
CA SER A 665 10.38 -11.73 28.29
C SER A 665 11.53 -12.23 29.17
N VAL A 666 12.27 -13.21 28.66
CA VAL A 666 13.49 -13.76 29.26
C VAL A 666 14.68 -13.44 28.36
N PHE A 667 15.66 -12.72 28.91
CA PHE A 667 16.95 -12.40 28.30
C PHE A 667 18.02 -13.36 28.81
N TYR A 668 18.64 -14.12 27.92
CA TYR A 668 19.60 -15.16 28.31
C TYR A 668 20.85 -15.20 27.42
N PRO A 669 22.03 -15.53 27.98
CA PRO A 669 23.24 -15.78 27.20
C PRO A 669 23.13 -17.13 26.49
N ALA A 670 23.35 -17.14 25.18
CA ALA A 670 23.34 -18.35 24.37
C ALA A 670 24.75 -18.98 24.27
N GLU A 671 24.82 -20.30 24.02
CA GLU A 671 26.09 -21.04 23.88
C GLU A 671 27.03 -20.50 22.77
N ASP A 672 26.48 -19.80 21.78
CA ASP A 672 27.25 -19.19 20.69
C ASP A 672 27.91 -17.85 21.07
N GLY A 673 27.66 -17.35 22.28
CA GLY A 673 28.20 -16.09 22.82
C GLY A 673 27.34 -14.87 22.52
N THR A 674 26.18 -15.03 21.88
CA THR A 674 25.14 -13.98 21.78
C THR A 674 24.22 -14.00 23.00
N TYR A 675 23.32 -13.03 23.06
CA TYR A 675 22.22 -12.99 24.02
C TYR A 675 20.90 -13.01 23.25
N LYS A 676 19.91 -13.73 23.76
CA LYS A 676 18.61 -13.91 23.12
C LYS A 676 17.50 -13.46 24.04
N VAL A 677 16.43 -12.95 23.45
CA VAL A 677 15.19 -12.60 24.15
C VAL A 677 14.09 -13.53 23.66
N VAL A 678 13.43 -14.22 24.58
CA VAL A 678 12.29 -15.11 24.32
C VAL A 678 11.16 -14.79 25.27
N THR A 679 9.96 -15.33 25.07
CA THR A 679 8.91 -15.26 26.09
C THR A 679 9.20 -16.21 27.27
N GLU A 680 8.58 -15.98 28.42
CA GLU A 680 8.67 -16.89 29.57
C GLU A 680 8.26 -18.34 29.22
N GLU A 681 7.22 -18.51 28.40
CA GLU A 681 6.75 -19.84 27.96
C GLU A 681 7.76 -20.53 27.04
N GLU A 682 8.38 -19.79 26.12
CA GLU A 682 9.38 -20.34 25.21
C GLU A 682 10.66 -20.77 25.93
N PHE A 683 11.02 -20.04 27.00
CA PHE A 683 12.22 -20.31 27.79
C PHE A 683 12.23 -21.72 28.41
N GLU A 684 11.08 -22.30 28.75
CA GLU A 684 10.97 -23.67 29.27
C GLU A 684 11.52 -24.75 28.33
N THR A 685 11.67 -24.43 27.04
CA THR A 685 12.14 -25.36 26.01
C THR A 685 13.50 -24.99 25.41
N VAL A 686 14.13 -23.92 25.92
CA VAL A 686 15.44 -23.45 25.47
C VAL A 686 16.52 -24.46 25.85
N THR A 687 17.32 -24.88 24.87
CA THR A 687 18.42 -25.84 25.08
C THR A 687 19.81 -25.23 24.88
N ASP A 688 19.90 -23.99 24.42
CA ASP A 688 21.16 -23.31 24.13
C ASP A 688 21.48 -22.21 25.16
N ASN A 689 20.81 -22.22 26.31
CA ASN A 689 21.10 -21.32 27.42
C ASN A 689 22.41 -21.69 28.12
N ALA A 690 23.29 -20.70 28.31
CA ALA A 690 24.57 -20.86 28.98
C ALA A 690 24.57 -20.41 30.46
N GLY A 691 23.52 -19.75 30.95
CA GLY A 691 23.45 -19.22 32.33
C GLY A 691 22.66 -20.12 33.28
N VAL A 692 22.86 -19.94 34.58
CA VAL A 692 22.44 -20.90 35.63
C VAL A 692 21.45 -20.35 36.65
N ALA A 693 21.10 -19.06 36.57
CA ALA A 693 20.17 -18.43 37.51
C ALA A 693 19.29 -17.41 36.79
N LEU A 694 17.98 -17.46 37.01
CA LEU A 694 16.98 -16.54 36.46
C LEU A 694 16.47 -15.61 37.57
N MET A 695 16.49 -14.31 37.32
CA MET A 695 15.88 -13.30 38.19
C MET A 695 15.25 -12.20 37.33
N ASN A 696 13.98 -11.87 37.58
CA ASN A 696 13.24 -10.80 36.89
C ASN A 696 13.35 -10.84 35.35
N GLY A 697 13.29 -12.03 34.73
CA GLY A 697 13.40 -12.18 33.28
C GLY A 697 14.83 -12.08 32.74
N VAL A 698 15.86 -12.04 33.58
CA VAL A 698 17.27 -12.05 33.15
C VAL A 698 17.98 -13.29 33.66
N VAL A 699 18.70 -13.97 32.77
CA VAL A 699 19.53 -15.14 33.10
C VAL A 699 20.98 -14.71 33.32
N TYR A 700 21.55 -15.15 34.44
CA TYR A 700 22.90 -14.85 34.90
C TYR A 700 23.81 -16.06 34.79
N ASP A 701 25.09 -15.81 34.49
CA ASP A 701 26.14 -16.83 34.37
C ASP A 701 26.38 -17.61 35.68
N SER A 702 26.09 -17.01 36.84
CA SER A 702 26.22 -17.65 38.15
C SER A 702 25.13 -17.21 39.13
N LEU A 703 24.82 -18.07 40.10
CA LEU A 703 23.95 -17.73 41.24
C LEU A 703 24.52 -16.54 42.05
N ALA A 704 25.85 -16.43 42.15
CA ALA A 704 26.50 -15.33 42.83
C ALA A 704 26.25 -13.99 42.11
N ASP A 705 26.29 -13.96 40.77
CA ASP A 705 26.04 -12.76 39.98
C ASP A 705 24.57 -12.31 40.11
N ALA A 706 23.62 -13.24 40.08
CA ALA A 706 22.20 -12.95 40.32
C ALA A 706 21.98 -12.36 41.73
N VAL A 707 22.61 -12.95 42.75
CA VAL A 707 22.54 -12.44 44.14
C VAL A 707 23.19 -11.07 44.28
N ASP A 708 24.30 -10.81 43.58
CA ASP A 708 24.96 -9.51 43.57
C ASP A 708 24.10 -8.44 42.87
N ALA A 709 23.41 -8.80 41.79
CA ALA A 709 22.47 -7.94 41.06
C ALA A 709 21.19 -7.59 41.83
N ALA A 710 20.73 -8.47 42.73
CA ALA A 710 19.52 -8.23 43.52
C ALA A 710 19.55 -6.88 44.29
N PRO A 711 18.45 -6.13 44.38
CA PRO A 711 18.47 -4.79 44.97
C PRO A 711 18.78 -4.80 46.47
N THR A 712 19.42 -3.73 46.97
CA THR A 712 19.78 -3.54 48.39
C THR A 712 18.82 -2.61 49.14
N ASP A 713 17.61 -2.43 48.64
CA ASP A 713 16.58 -1.54 49.20
C ASP A 713 15.46 -2.29 49.94
N GLY A 714 15.60 -3.62 50.09
CA GLY A 714 14.64 -4.51 50.74
C GLY A 714 13.53 -5.03 49.83
N THR A 715 13.52 -4.67 48.54
CA THR A 715 12.60 -5.24 47.54
C THR A 715 12.84 -6.75 47.42
N GLN A 716 11.78 -7.54 47.54
CA GLN A 716 11.89 -8.99 47.40
C GLN A 716 12.06 -9.37 45.93
N VAL A 717 13.05 -10.21 45.65
CA VAL A 717 13.23 -10.86 44.35
C VAL A 717 13.32 -12.37 44.51
N THR A 718 12.92 -13.11 43.48
CA THR A 718 13.10 -14.56 43.40
C THR A 718 14.19 -14.87 42.39
N ILE A 719 15.14 -15.70 42.79
CA ILE A 719 16.19 -16.25 41.94
C ILE A 719 15.91 -17.74 41.80
N THR A 720 15.63 -18.18 40.58
CA THR A 720 15.38 -19.59 40.26
C THR A 720 16.61 -20.19 39.61
N LEU A 721 17.04 -21.36 40.07
CA LEU A 721 18.20 -22.05 39.51
C LEU A 721 17.84 -22.74 38.20
N ILE A 722 18.76 -22.76 37.23
CA ILE A 722 18.56 -23.37 35.91
C ILE A 722 19.57 -24.49 35.71
N ASP A 723 19.08 -25.64 35.25
CA ASP A 723 19.89 -26.77 34.82
C ASP A 723 20.22 -26.65 33.33
N THR A 724 21.46 -26.31 33.01
CA THR A 724 21.91 -26.07 31.62
C THR A 724 22.24 -27.35 30.86
N ASP A 725 22.60 -28.45 31.52
CA ASP A 725 23.00 -29.71 30.86
C ASP A 725 22.03 -30.88 31.08
N GLY A 726 21.02 -30.69 31.92
CA GLY A 726 19.93 -31.63 32.17
C GLY A 726 20.31 -32.76 33.13
N ASP A 727 21.42 -32.64 33.87
CA ASP A 727 21.89 -33.66 34.80
C ASP A 727 21.35 -33.49 36.25
N GLY A 728 20.65 -32.39 36.51
CA GLY A 728 20.07 -32.04 37.80
C GLY A 728 21.05 -31.40 38.78
N ILE A 729 22.28 -31.06 38.36
CA ILE A 729 23.38 -30.58 39.21
C ILE A 729 23.98 -29.29 38.63
N VAL A 730 23.78 -28.19 39.36
CA VAL A 730 24.41 -26.90 39.07
C VAL A 730 25.65 -26.74 39.94
N THR A 731 26.82 -26.59 39.33
CA THR A 731 28.07 -26.35 40.06
C THR A 731 28.40 -24.86 40.08
N GLY A 732 28.66 -24.29 41.26
CA GLY A 732 28.96 -22.86 41.37
C GLY A 732 29.88 -22.49 42.54
N SER A 733 30.27 -21.22 42.59
CA SER A 733 31.06 -20.66 43.69
C SER A 733 30.21 -20.43 44.95
N GLY A 734 30.87 -20.09 46.05
CA GLY A 734 30.15 -19.64 47.25
C GLY A 734 29.41 -18.32 47.02
N VAL A 735 28.32 -18.10 47.75
CA VAL A 735 27.40 -16.96 47.57
C VAL A 735 27.39 -16.07 48.80
N LYS A 736 27.53 -14.76 48.60
CA LYS A 736 27.54 -13.78 49.68
C LYS A 736 26.37 -12.82 49.55
N VAL A 737 25.44 -12.86 50.50
CA VAL A 737 24.34 -11.91 50.59
C VAL A 737 24.77 -10.75 51.49
N VAL A 738 24.95 -9.57 50.91
CA VAL A 738 25.26 -8.33 51.65
C VAL A 738 24.03 -7.76 52.35
N GLU A 739 24.24 -6.82 53.28
CA GLU A 739 23.18 -6.14 54.06
C GLU A 739 22.15 -5.46 53.14
N GLY A 740 20.86 -5.56 53.49
CA GLY A 740 19.75 -4.85 52.83
C GLY A 740 19.03 -5.63 51.72
N LYS A 741 19.39 -6.90 51.48
CA LYS A 741 18.76 -7.73 50.43
C LYS A 741 17.57 -8.54 50.96
N ASN A 742 16.56 -8.76 50.13
CA ASN A 742 15.41 -9.62 50.41
C ASN A 742 15.27 -10.61 49.25
N ILE A 743 15.73 -11.85 49.44
CA ILE A 743 15.91 -12.82 48.34
C ILE A 743 15.21 -14.13 48.68
N VAL A 744 14.44 -14.65 47.73
CA VAL A 744 14.04 -16.06 47.67
C VAL A 744 14.94 -16.75 46.65
N ILE A 745 15.67 -17.79 47.08
CA ILE A 745 16.42 -18.67 46.19
C ILE A 745 15.62 -19.95 46.07
N ASP A 746 15.02 -20.16 44.90
CA ASP A 746 14.33 -21.40 44.55
C ASP A 746 15.29 -22.28 43.75
N PHE A 747 15.61 -23.44 44.29
CA PHE A 747 16.53 -24.38 43.66
C PHE A 747 15.81 -25.28 42.64
N ASP A 748 14.49 -25.17 42.48
CA ASP A 748 13.68 -25.89 41.49
C ASP A 748 13.88 -27.42 41.44
N GLY A 749 14.11 -28.01 42.61
CA GLY A 749 14.43 -29.43 42.79
C GLY A 749 15.87 -29.83 42.42
N LEU A 750 16.70 -28.89 41.96
CA LEU A 750 18.07 -29.11 41.52
C LEU A 750 19.05 -29.23 42.70
N THR A 751 20.23 -29.78 42.42
CA THR A 751 21.37 -29.80 43.34
C THR A 751 22.31 -28.65 43.02
N TYR A 752 22.62 -27.80 43.98
CA TYR A 752 23.71 -26.82 43.86
C TYR A 752 24.96 -27.32 44.61
N ASP A 753 26.00 -27.71 43.86
CA ASP A 753 27.29 -28.12 44.40
C ASP A 753 28.22 -26.91 44.57
N VAL A 754 28.45 -26.52 45.83
CA VAL A 754 29.29 -25.38 46.15
C VAL A 754 30.77 -25.75 46.08
N THR A 755 31.46 -25.11 45.15
CA THR A 755 32.89 -25.31 44.90
C THR A 755 33.70 -24.03 45.15
N ASN A 756 35.01 -24.08 44.88
CA ASN A 756 35.88 -22.92 45.06
C ASN A 756 35.64 -21.86 43.96
N PRO A 757 35.73 -20.56 44.28
CA PRO A 757 36.05 -20.03 45.61
C PRO A 757 34.83 -20.07 46.55
N THR A 758 35.07 -20.51 47.79
CA THR A 758 34.17 -20.28 48.92
C THR A 758 34.15 -18.79 49.29
N VAL A 759 33.16 -18.34 50.08
CA VAL A 759 33.00 -16.94 50.52
C VAL A 759 33.28 -16.76 52.01
N GLY A 760 33.50 -15.51 52.43
CA GLY A 760 33.69 -15.15 53.83
C GLY A 760 34.27 -13.76 54.02
N SER A 761 34.76 -13.51 55.23
CA SER A 761 35.57 -12.32 55.49
C SER A 761 36.94 -12.43 54.79
N PRO A 762 37.56 -11.31 54.38
CA PRO A 762 38.85 -11.33 53.70
C PRO A 762 39.91 -12.16 54.43
N GLY A 763 40.44 -13.18 53.77
CA GLY A 763 41.46 -14.10 54.30
C GLY A 763 40.93 -15.29 55.09
N THR A 764 39.60 -15.45 55.22
CA THR A 764 38.94 -16.59 55.87
C THR A 764 37.71 -17.04 55.08
N GLU A 765 37.79 -17.03 53.75
CA GLU A 765 36.71 -17.42 52.85
C GLU A 765 36.53 -18.94 52.88
N THR A 766 35.68 -19.44 53.78
CA THR A 766 35.50 -20.88 54.04
C THR A 766 34.05 -21.35 53.95
N ASN A 767 33.13 -20.45 53.59
CA ASN A 767 31.70 -20.70 53.69
C ASN A 767 31.12 -20.98 52.30
N GLY A 768 30.12 -21.85 52.22
CA GLY A 768 29.34 -22.03 51.00
C GLY A 768 28.47 -20.80 50.77
N PHE A 769 27.68 -20.42 51.77
CA PHE A 769 26.87 -19.22 51.79
C PHE A 769 27.26 -18.34 52.98
N GLN A 770 27.44 -17.04 52.77
CA GLN A 770 27.60 -16.04 53.83
C GLN A 770 26.44 -15.03 53.78
N LEU A 771 25.53 -15.13 54.74
CA LEU A 771 24.31 -14.30 54.79
C LEU A 771 24.48 -13.22 55.84
N LEU A 772 24.67 -11.96 55.43
CA LEU A 772 24.99 -10.86 56.35
C LEU A 772 23.73 -10.25 57.00
N LYS A 773 23.94 -9.64 58.18
CA LYS A 773 22.90 -8.98 58.97
C LYS A 773 22.19 -7.90 58.16
N GLY A 774 20.87 -7.78 58.38
CA GLY A 774 20.02 -6.78 57.74
C GLY A 774 19.35 -7.26 56.44
N SER A 775 19.53 -8.53 56.10
CA SER A 775 18.88 -9.18 54.96
C SER A 775 17.84 -10.20 55.40
N THR A 776 16.95 -10.58 54.48
CA THR A 776 15.98 -11.66 54.64
C THR A 776 16.18 -12.64 53.50
N VAL A 777 16.43 -13.91 53.81
CA VAL A 777 16.74 -14.93 52.81
C VAL A 777 15.84 -16.14 53.00
N LYS A 778 15.17 -16.58 51.94
CA LYS A 778 14.50 -17.88 51.87
C LYS A 778 15.26 -18.77 50.89
N MET A 779 15.54 -20.01 51.27
CA MET A 779 16.08 -21.06 50.40
C MET A 779 15.06 -22.19 50.32
N MET A 780 14.67 -22.59 49.11
CA MET A 780 13.63 -23.61 48.95
C MET A 780 13.80 -24.57 47.77
N ASN A 781 13.14 -25.73 47.87
CA ASN A 781 13.01 -26.75 46.84
C ASN A 781 14.34 -27.20 46.21
N GLY A 782 15.23 -27.87 46.93
CA GLY A 782 16.41 -28.42 46.27
C GLY A 782 17.48 -28.92 47.21
N THR A 783 18.65 -29.22 46.67
CA THR A 783 19.74 -29.83 47.41
C THR A 783 20.97 -28.94 47.43
N LEU A 784 21.58 -28.73 48.61
CA LEU A 784 22.89 -28.12 48.75
C LEU A 784 23.92 -29.17 49.19
N VAL A 785 25.02 -29.24 48.45
CA VAL A 785 26.18 -30.08 48.76
C VAL A 785 27.48 -29.27 48.62
N SER A 786 28.57 -29.75 49.21
CA SER A 786 29.90 -29.20 48.98
C SER A 786 30.99 -30.11 49.51
N ASP A 787 32.08 -30.28 48.75
CA ASP A 787 33.33 -30.90 49.24
C ASP A 787 34.35 -29.89 49.79
N THR A 788 34.05 -28.59 49.68
CA THR A 788 35.01 -27.50 49.92
C THR A 788 34.66 -26.61 51.10
N ALA A 789 33.37 -26.40 51.38
CA ALA A 789 32.91 -25.54 52.46
C ALA A 789 33.19 -26.14 53.84
N LYS A 790 33.73 -25.33 54.76
CA LYS A 790 33.79 -25.67 56.19
C LYS A 790 32.49 -25.37 56.90
N ILE A 791 31.77 -24.36 56.43
CA ILE A 791 30.43 -23.98 56.90
C ILE A 791 29.57 -23.89 55.66
N LEU A 792 28.57 -24.76 55.49
CA LEU A 792 27.74 -24.72 54.28
C LEU A 792 26.94 -23.42 54.25
N ILE A 793 26.23 -23.08 55.33
CA ILE A 793 25.52 -21.80 55.49
C ILE A 793 26.00 -21.10 56.75
N GLN A 794 26.62 -19.93 56.59
CA GLN A 794 26.93 -19.01 57.68
C GLN A 794 25.85 -17.92 57.74
N ASN A 795 25.00 -17.96 58.77
CA ASN A 795 23.85 -17.09 58.91
C ASN A 795 24.05 -15.98 59.97
N TYR A 796 23.80 -14.74 59.56
CA TYR A 796 23.68 -13.56 60.43
C TYR A 796 22.37 -12.78 60.21
N CYS A 797 21.43 -13.34 59.44
CA CYS A 797 20.24 -12.69 58.91
C CYS A 797 18.96 -13.45 59.31
N ASP A 798 17.80 -12.96 58.87
CA ASP A 798 16.56 -13.73 58.98
C ASP A 798 16.51 -14.75 57.83
N LEU A 799 16.53 -16.04 58.18
CA LEU A 799 16.69 -17.15 57.24
C LEU A 799 15.47 -18.09 57.31
N THR A 800 14.93 -18.47 56.17
CA THR A 800 13.93 -19.56 56.06
C THR A 800 14.48 -20.65 55.16
N ILE A 801 14.39 -21.91 55.61
CA ILE A 801 14.79 -23.11 54.86
C ILE A 801 13.54 -23.99 54.73
N ASP A 802 13.12 -24.25 53.51
CA ASP A 802 11.80 -24.83 53.20
C ASP A 802 11.93 -25.89 52.10
N ASP A 803 11.55 -27.15 52.36
CA ASP A 803 11.69 -28.27 51.42
C ASP A 803 13.11 -28.43 50.82
N MET A 804 14.16 -28.20 51.63
CA MET A 804 15.56 -28.30 51.20
C MET A 804 16.24 -29.57 51.69
N THR A 805 17.20 -30.12 50.94
CA THR A 805 18.16 -31.13 51.42
C THR A 805 19.55 -30.51 51.54
N LEU A 806 20.04 -30.34 52.76
CA LEU A 806 21.40 -29.87 53.05
C LEU A 806 22.26 -31.07 53.43
N ASP A 807 22.99 -31.63 52.46
CA ASP A 807 23.77 -32.85 52.65
C ASP A 807 25.27 -32.57 52.62
N MET A 808 25.89 -32.65 53.80
CA MET A 808 27.33 -32.54 53.98
C MET A 808 27.93 -33.86 54.50
N SER A 809 27.22 -34.98 54.37
CA SER A 809 27.63 -36.27 54.93
C SER A 809 28.97 -36.76 54.40
N ASP A 810 29.27 -36.49 53.13
CA ASP A 810 30.50 -36.87 52.44
C ASP A 810 31.60 -35.79 52.47
N CYS A 811 31.31 -34.59 53.00
CA CYS A 811 32.27 -33.49 53.05
C CYS A 811 33.34 -33.69 54.14
N GLY A 812 34.57 -34.01 53.74
CA GLY A 812 35.68 -34.25 54.68
C GLY A 812 36.18 -33.00 55.44
N GLN A 813 35.75 -31.79 55.07
CA GLN A 813 36.20 -30.52 55.67
C GLN A 813 35.13 -29.80 56.48
N VAL A 814 33.87 -30.22 56.37
CA VAL A 814 32.74 -29.56 57.04
C VAL A 814 32.92 -29.56 58.55
N GLN A 815 32.53 -28.46 59.16
CA GLN A 815 32.44 -28.26 60.59
C GLN A 815 30.99 -28.01 61.00
N TYR A 816 30.29 -27.20 60.20
CA TYR A 816 28.88 -26.84 60.40
C TYR A 816 28.12 -26.96 59.08
N VAL A 817 26.93 -27.55 59.10
CA VAL A 817 26.00 -27.42 57.96
C VAL A 817 25.39 -26.03 58.01
N ILE A 818 24.81 -25.63 59.14
CA ILE A 818 24.32 -24.26 59.36
C ILE A 818 24.97 -23.68 60.62
N SER A 819 25.62 -22.52 60.52
CA SER A 819 26.08 -21.76 61.69
C SER A 819 25.23 -20.49 61.84
N ASN A 820 24.37 -20.44 62.86
CA ASN A 820 23.46 -19.35 63.18
C ASN A 820 24.04 -18.47 64.29
N ASN A 821 24.40 -17.23 63.93
CA ASN A 821 25.07 -16.30 64.83
C ASN A 821 24.26 -15.02 65.12
N SER A 822 23.15 -14.81 64.41
CA SER A 822 22.22 -13.69 64.58
C SER A 822 20.95 -13.93 63.77
N GLY A 823 19.86 -13.25 64.15
CA GLY A 823 18.60 -13.26 63.39
C GLY A 823 17.72 -14.46 63.71
N ASN A 824 16.58 -14.55 63.01
CA ASN A 824 15.63 -15.63 63.16
C ASN A 824 15.74 -16.64 62.02
N THR A 825 16.04 -17.90 62.36
CA THR A 825 16.07 -19.02 61.41
C THR A 825 14.84 -19.89 61.59
N VAL A 826 14.08 -20.10 60.52
CA VAL A 826 12.92 -21.01 60.49
C VAL A 826 13.22 -22.15 59.53
N ILE A 827 13.06 -23.39 59.99
CA ILE A 827 13.16 -24.60 59.18
C ILE A 827 11.78 -25.25 59.14
N THR A 828 11.30 -25.52 57.93
CA THR A 828 9.95 -26.04 57.68
C THR A 828 9.92 -27.04 56.52
N GLY A 829 8.75 -27.58 56.21
CA GLY A 829 8.55 -28.55 55.13
C GLY A 829 9.29 -29.88 55.35
N ASP A 830 9.52 -30.61 54.27
CA ASP A 830 10.33 -31.84 54.23
C ASP A 830 11.84 -31.53 54.13
N THR A 831 12.29 -30.57 54.94
CA THR A 831 13.71 -30.20 54.95
C THR A 831 14.57 -31.27 55.61
N THR A 832 15.65 -31.69 54.94
CA THR A 832 16.63 -32.65 55.45
C THR A 832 17.98 -31.98 55.69
N ILE A 833 18.59 -32.17 56.86
CA ILE A 833 19.90 -31.62 57.23
C ILE A 833 20.80 -32.75 57.69
N VAL A 834 21.90 -33.00 56.98
CA VAL A 834 22.82 -34.11 57.26
C VAL A 834 24.25 -33.60 57.42
N ALA A 835 24.76 -33.66 58.65
CA ALA A 835 26.17 -33.38 58.92
C ALA A 835 27.06 -34.62 58.65
N ALA A 836 28.31 -34.39 58.28
CA ALA A 836 29.33 -35.44 58.30
C ALA A 836 29.45 -36.06 59.71
N PRO A 837 29.89 -37.33 59.83
CA PRO A 837 30.00 -37.99 61.12
C PRO A 837 30.81 -37.18 62.16
N ASN A 838 30.19 -36.91 63.32
CA ASN A 838 30.72 -36.10 64.43
C ASN A 838 30.87 -34.59 64.14
N GLN A 839 30.25 -34.07 63.10
CA GLN A 839 30.18 -32.63 62.83
C GLN A 839 28.84 -32.04 63.29
N VAL A 840 28.72 -30.72 63.18
CA VAL A 840 27.58 -29.95 63.68
C VAL A 840 26.54 -29.79 62.57
N ALA A 841 25.31 -30.24 62.82
CA ALA A 841 24.18 -30.01 61.92
C ALA A 841 23.79 -28.53 61.94
N PHE A 842 23.56 -28.00 63.13
CA PHE A 842 23.40 -26.55 63.30
C PHE A 842 23.81 -26.10 64.70
N ASP A 843 24.21 -24.84 64.82
CA ASP A 843 24.43 -24.21 66.12
C ASP A 843 23.37 -23.12 66.41
N ILE A 844 23.32 -22.73 67.69
CA ILE A 844 22.62 -21.56 68.21
C ILE A 844 23.68 -20.77 68.98
N TYR A 845 24.38 -19.88 68.29
CA TYR A 845 25.55 -19.21 68.84
C TYR A 845 25.34 -17.71 69.03
N TYR A 846 25.14 -17.27 70.27
CA TYR A 846 25.03 -15.85 70.58
C TYR A 846 26.40 -15.16 70.52
N TRP A 847 26.59 -14.22 69.59
CA TRP A 847 27.90 -13.60 69.34
C TRP A 847 27.96 -12.07 69.53
N PRO A 848 27.67 -11.54 70.73
CA PRO A 848 27.62 -10.10 70.96
C PRO A 848 28.99 -9.41 70.84
N GLY A 849 30.10 -10.10 71.07
CA GLY A 849 31.45 -9.52 71.02
C GLY A 849 31.87 -9.07 69.62
N ASN A 850 31.13 -9.50 68.58
CA ASN A 850 31.31 -9.06 67.20
C ASN A 850 30.13 -8.23 66.65
N GLY A 851 29.26 -7.70 67.53
CA GLY A 851 28.20 -6.76 67.17
C GLY A 851 26.81 -7.38 66.96
N TYR A 852 26.65 -8.69 67.12
CA TYR A 852 25.37 -9.40 66.99
C TYR A 852 24.60 -9.44 68.32
N THR A 853 24.26 -8.27 68.85
CA THR A 853 23.68 -8.12 70.20
C THR A 853 22.20 -8.50 70.30
N ASP A 854 21.50 -8.57 69.17
CA ASP A 854 20.05 -8.75 69.12
C ASP A 854 19.64 -10.17 69.54
N GLY A 855 20.51 -11.14 69.27
CA GLY A 855 20.30 -12.56 69.59
C GLY A 855 20.14 -13.40 68.33
N VAL A 856 19.96 -14.70 68.56
CA VAL A 856 19.73 -15.73 67.55
C VAL A 856 18.55 -16.61 67.98
N SER A 857 17.69 -16.97 67.03
CA SER A 857 16.65 -17.97 67.22
C SER A 857 16.65 -18.97 66.08
N VAL A 858 16.40 -20.23 66.40
CA VAL A 858 16.20 -21.32 65.45
C VAL A 858 14.87 -22.00 65.79
N THR A 859 13.98 -22.14 64.80
CA THR A 859 12.66 -22.75 64.97
C THR A 859 12.47 -23.84 63.93
N PHE A 860 12.22 -25.07 64.37
CA PHE A 860 11.62 -26.13 63.56
C PHE A 860 10.13 -26.10 63.83
N ASP A 861 9.36 -25.56 62.90
CA ASP A 861 7.95 -25.24 63.12
C ASP A 861 7.03 -26.47 63.06
N GLU A 862 5.74 -26.26 63.29
CA GLU A 862 4.72 -27.33 63.26
C GLU A 862 4.63 -28.07 61.91
N ASN A 863 5.00 -27.41 60.80
CA ASN A 863 4.96 -27.97 59.46
C ASN A 863 6.26 -28.72 59.09
N PHE A 864 7.30 -28.64 59.91
CA PHE A 864 8.53 -29.39 59.69
C PHE A 864 8.29 -30.90 59.81
N THR A 865 8.51 -31.62 58.72
CA THR A 865 8.33 -33.09 58.65
C THR A 865 9.62 -33.84 58.33
N GLY A 866 10.66 -33.13 57.92
CA GLY A 866 11.92 -33.70 57.48
C GLY A 866 12.83 -34.20 58.61
N THR A 867 14.12 -34.33 58.29
CA THR A 867 15.08 -35.04 59.14
C THR A 867 16.33 -34.22 59.46
N VAL A 868 16.86 -34.34 60.68
CA VAL A 868 18.14 -33.71 61.06
C VAL A 868 19.09 -34.74 61.65
N THR A 869 20.32 -34.81 61.14
CA THR A 869 21.36 -35.72 61.61
C THR A 869 22.64 -34.96 61.94
N GLY A 870 23.14 -35.10 63.18
CA GLY A 870 24.42 -34.52 63.61
C GLY A 870 24.40 -33.92 65.02
N THR A 871 25.41 -33.11 65.33
CA THR A 871 25.47 -32.42 66.64
C THR A 871 24.71 -31.11 66.58
N VAL A 872 23.96 -30.76 67.63
CA VAL A 872 23.39 -29.43 67.83
C VAL A 872 24.18 -28.71 68.91
N GLN A 873 24.82 -27.61 68.55
CA GLN A 873 25.65 -26.84 69.48
C GLN A 873 24.93 -25.62 70.02
N TYR A 874 25.05 -25.39 71.33
CA TYR A 874 24.44 -24.25 71.99
C TYR A 874 25.50 -23.49 72.78
N GLY A 875 25.65 -22.19 72.49
CA GLY A 875 26.66 -21.41 73.18
C GLY A 875 26.65 -19.92 72.91
N THR A 876 27.67 -19.28 73.46
CA THR A 876 27.93 -17.85 73.30
C THR A 876 29.43 -17.61 73.32
N ASP A 877 29.87 -16.46 72.81
CA ASP A 877 31.23 -16.01 73.04
C ASP A 877 31.47 -15.58 74.50
N SER A 878 32.73 -15.29 74.83
CA SER A 878 33.12 -14.88 76.20
C SER A 878 32.45 -13.58 76.67
N THR A 879 31.90 -12.76 75.78
CA THR A 879 31.23 -11.51 76.14
C THR A 879 29.76 -11.76 76.49
N GLY A 880 29.04 -12.55 75.69
CA GLY A 880 27.67 -12.94 76.00
C GLY A 880 27.57 -13.83 77.24
N ALA A 881 28.62 -14.63 77.53
CA ALA A 881 28.72 -15.39 78.78
C ALA A 881 28.70 -14.52 80.05
N THR A 882 28.88 -13.20 79.93
CA THR A 882 28.81 -12.23 81.04
C THR A 882 27.50 -11.43 81.06
N GLU A 883 26.64 -11.60 80.05
CA GLU A 883 25.34 -10.93 79.97
C GLU A 883 24.29 -11.73 80.76
N ASP A 884 23.56 -11.03 81.64
CA ASP A 884 22.52 -11.67 82.44
C ASP A 884 21.43 -12.25 81.53
N ASN A 885 21.06 -13.52 81.76
CA ASN A 885 19.95 -14.20 81.07
C ASN A 885 20.12 -14.30 79.53
N TRP A 886 21.35 -14.29 79.01
CA TRP A 886 21.57 -14.51 77.57
C TRP A 886 21.00 -15.86 77.13
N GLN A 887 21.11 -16.92 77.95
CA GLN A 887 20.56 -18.24 77.61
C GLN A 887 19.04 -18.26 77.48
N THR A 888 18.32 -17.29 78.04
CA THR A 888 16.85 -17.27 78.02
C THR A 888 16.25 -16.20 77.12
N ASN A 889 17.06 -15.26 76.62
CA ASN A 889 16.58 -14.15 75.79
C ASN A 889 17.35 -13.95 74.49
N LYS A 890 18.55 -14.51 74.34
CA LYS A 890 19.48 -14.19 73.25
C LYS A 890 19.86 -15.37 72.37
N ALA A 891 19.64 -16.59 72.83
CA ALA A 891 19.82 -17.82 72.07
C ALA A 891 18.58 -18.68 72.31
N ASN A 892 17.76 -18.93 71.29
CA ASN A 892 16.52 -19.69 71.44
C ASN A 892 16.46 -20.81 70.40
N LEU A 893 16.05 -22.00 70.83
CA LEU A 893 15.71 -23.11 69.95
C LEU A 893 14.29 -23.58 70.27
N ALA A 894 13.43 -23.64 69.25
CA ALA A 894 12.11 -24.25 69.32
C ALA A 894 12.04 -25.44 68.35
N ILE A 895 11.56 -26.59 68.83
CA ILE A 895 11.29 -27.79 68.03
C ILE A 895 9.85 -28.22 68.27
N GLU A 896 9.02 -28.06 67.25
CA GLU A 896 7.59 -28.35 67.31
C GLU A 896 7.22 -29.66 66.60
N ASN A 897 7.99 -30.09 65.59
CA ASN A 897 7.75 -31.32 64.85
C ASN A 897 9.05 -31.87 64.20
N GLY A 898 8.98 -33.00 63.46
CA GLY A 898 10.07 -33.57 62.65
C GLY A 898 10.79 -34.80 63.24
N THR A 899 11.85 -35.27 62.57
CA THR A 899 12.68 -36.40 63.04
C THR A 899 14.13 -35.98 63.25
N PHE A 900 14.69 -36.30 64.42
CA PHE A 900 16.01 -35.85 64.84
C PHE A 900 16.90 -37.03 65.27
N ASP A 901 17.94 -37.28 64.51
CA ASP A 901 19.08 -38.11 64.90
C ASP A 901 20.24 -37.23 65.37
N ILE A 902 20.03 -36.57 66.52
CA ILE A 902 20.92 -35.53 67.02
C ILE A 902 21.44 -35.77 68.43
N THR A 903 22.55 -35.11 68.75
CA THR A 903 23.03 -34.95 70.13
C THR A 903 23.20 -33.47 70.46
N PHE A 904 22.76 -33.04 71.64
CA PHE A 904 22.97 -31.69 72.14
C PHE A 904 24.35 -31.54 72.80
N ASP A 905 25.07 -30.49 72.43
CA ASP A 905 26.35 -30.08 73.03
C ASP A 905 26.24 -28.63 73.52
N VAL A 906 25.88 -28.49 74.81
CA VAL A 906 25.85 -27.19 75.51
C VAL A 906 27.22 -26.96 76.14
N TYR A 907 28.06 -26.17 75.48
CA TYR A 907 29.45 -25.95 75.91
C TYR A 907 29.68 -24.60 76.60
N SER A 908 28.70 -23.69 76.53
CA SER A 908 28.71 -22.40 77.23
C SER A 908 27.43 -22.22 78.04
N GLY A 909 27.53 -22.20 79.37
CA GLY A 909 26.38 -22.10 80.29
C GLY A 909 25.99 -23.45 80.91
N GLU A 910 25.02 -23.42 81.81
CA GLU A 910 24.43 -24.64 82.39
C GLU A 910 23.37 -25.22 81.45
N GLU A 911 23.42 -26.54 81.22
CA GLU A 911 22.53 -27.27 80.31
C GLU A 911 21.04 -27.02 80.62
N THR A 912 20.68 -26.87 81.91
CA THR A 912 19.30 -26.64 82.36
C THR A 912 18.80 -25.21 82.16
N GLU A 913 19.67 -24.27 81.79
CA GLU A 913 19.32 -22.86 81.56
C GLU A 913 19.21 -22.50 80.07
N ALA A 914 19.59 -23.41 79.16
CA ALA A 914 19.46 -23.20 77.72
C ALA A 914 17.99 -23.06 77.32
N ALA A 915 17.62 -22.00 76.58
CA ALA A 915 16.27 -21.83 76.04
C ALA A 915 16.03 -22.73 74.82
N ILE A 916 16.03 -24.04 75.09
CA ILE A 916 15.61 -25.07 74.16
C ILE A 916 14.20 -25.50 74.59
N THR A 917 13.23 -25.38 73.68
CA THR A 917 11.83 -25.72 73.91
C THR A 917 11.39 -26.77 72.90
N ILE A 918 11.03 -27.96 73.37
CA ILE A 918 10.63 -29.11 72.56
C ILE A 918 9.19 -29.47 72.92
N SER A 919 8.27 -29.20 72.00
CA SER A 919 6.83 -29.52 72.11
C SER A 919 6.42 -30.70 71.23
N GLY A 920 7.24 -31.09 70.24
CA GLY A 920 7.00 -32.28 69.42
C GLY A 920 8.27 -32.83 68.76
N GLY A 921 8.10 -33.72 67.78
CA GLY A 921 9.18 -34.40 67.05
C GLY A 921 9.64 -35.73 67.64
N LYS A 922 10.42 -36.50 66.86
CA LYS A 922 10.93 -37.84 67.17
C LYS A 922 12.45 -37.84 67.28
N PHE A 923 13.01 -38.24 68.42
CA PHE A 923 14.45 -38.19 68.67
C PHE A 923 15.06 -39.58 68.83
N THR A 924 16.17 -39.89 68.16
CA THR A 924 16.86 -41.20 68.32
C THR A 924 17.63 -41.29 69.64
N THR A 925 18.03 -40.14 70.19
CA THR A 925 18.84 -40.02 71.41
C THR A 925 18.06 -39.28 72.49
N LYS A 926 18.19 -39.74 73.73
CA LYS A 926 17.53 -39.11 74.87
C LYS A 926 18.12 -37.71 75.11
N PHE A 927 17.25 -36.71 75.25
CA PHE A 927 17.61 -35.34 75.62
C PHE A 927 17.19 -34.99 77.07
N SER A 928 17.59 -33.81 77.55
CA SER A 928 17.27 -33.34 78.90
C SER A 928 15.77 -33.04 79.05
N ASP A 929 15.15 -33.53 80.12
CA ASP A 929 13.75 -33.23 80.46
C ASP A 929 13.51 -31.71 80.64
N SER A 930 14.56 -30.91 80.89
CA SER A 930 14.46 -29.44 80.99
C SER A 930 14.15 -28.74 79.67
N TYR A 931 14.29 -29.44 78.55
CA TYR A 931 14.00 -28.89 77.22
C TYR A 931 12.52 -29.05 76.82
N LEU A 932 11.74 -29.82 77.57
CA LEU A 932 10.33 -30.02 77.25
C LEU A 932 9.52 -28.72 77.45
N ALA A 933 8.63 -28.44 76.51
CA ALA A 933 7.64 -27.39 76.67
C ALA A 933 6.69 -27.65 77.85
N ASP A 934 6.14 -26.58 78.44
CA ASP A 934 5.18 -26.69 79.55
C ASP A 934 3.97 -27.56 79.15
N GLY A 935 3.66 -28.57 79.97
CA GLY A 935 2.54 -29.50 79.75
C GLY A 935 2.91 -30.85 79.13
N TYR A 936 4.17 -31.02 78.72
CA TYR A 936 4.70 -32.24 78.09
C TYR A 936 5.59 -33.08 79.02
N ALA A 937 5.64 -34.39 78.77
CA ALA A 937 6.55 -35.34 79.42
C ALA A 937 7.28 -36.19 78.37
N LEU A 938 8.54 -36.55 78.62
CA LEU A 938 9.31 -37.39 77.72
C LEU A 938 8.91 -38.86 77.84
N SER A 939 8.57 -39.50 76.72
CA SER A 939 8.29 -40.92 76.61
C SER A 939 9.22 -41.58 75.59
N GLU A 940 9.52 -42.87 75.78
CA GLU A 940 10.23 -43.68 74.78
C GLU A 940 9.20 -44.56 74.08
N TYR A 941 9.08 -44.40 72.76
CA TYR A 941 8.15 -45.12 71.90
C TYR A 941 8.83 -45.37 70.56
N ASN A 942 8.75 -46.58 70.00
CA ASN A 942 9.33 -46.81 68.67
C ASN A 942 10.83 -47.16 68.62
N GLY A 943 11.54 -46.99 69.73
CA GLY A 943 12.99 -46.71 69.70
C GLY A 943 13.33 -45.23 69.53
N TYR A 944 12.34 -44.32 69.63
CA TYR A 944 12.50 -42.87 69.66
C TYR A 944 12.06 -42.30 71.02
N TYR A 945 12.59 -41.14 71.37
CA TYR A 945 12.14 -40.30 72.48
C TYR A 945 11.20 -39.21 71.93
N ILE A 946 10.01 -39.09 72.50
CA ILE A 946 8.96 -38.17 72.06
C ILE A 946 8.34 -37.38 73.23
N PRO A 947 8.02 -36.09 73.05
CA PRO A 947 7.21 -35.31 73.99
C PRO A 947 5.74 -35.76 73.95
N VAL A 948 5.12 -35.97 75.11
CA VAL A 948 3.73 -36.44 75.23
C VAL A 948 2.93 -35.52 76.15
N SER A 949 1.72 -35.14 75.74
CA SER A 949 0.85 -34.26 76.52
C SER A 949 0.11 -35.02 77.66
N SER A 950 -0.09 -34.40 78.82
CA SER A 950 -0.48 -35.10 80.06
C SER A 950 -1.99 -35.39 80.26
N SER A 951 -2.80 -35.55 79.20
CA SER A 951 -4.25 -35.82 79.32
C SER A 951 -4.78 -36.91 78.38
N THR A 952 -5.16 -38.08 78.91
CA THR A 952 -6.00 -39.04 78.16
C THR A 952 -6.97 -39.81 79.06
N ASP A 953 -8.26 -39.70 78.72
CA ASP A 953 -9.41 -40.43 79.28
C ASP A 953 -9.87 -41.48 78.25
N GLY A 954 -10.14 -42.71 78.70
CA GLY A 954 -10.21 -43.92 77.86
C GLY A 954 -11.49 -44.12 77.04
N THR A 955 -12.19 -43.06 76.63
CA THR A 955 -13.48 -43.14 75.92
C THR A 955 -13.38 -42.93 74.40
N LEU A 956 -12.30 -42.33 73.89
CA LEU A 956 -12.14 -42.00 72.46
C LEU A 956 -11.91 -43.21 71.54
N LEU A 957 -11.27 -44.27 72.04
CA LEU A 957 -10.98 -45.49 71.27
C LEU A 957 -12.25 -46.27 70.87
N GLU A 958 -13.30 -46.24 71.70
CA GLU A 958 -14.59 -46.88 71.36
C GLU A 958 -15.36 -46.10 70.30
N GLU A 959 -15.22 -44.77 70.26
CA GLU A 959 -15.89 -43.92 69.27
C GLU A 959 -15.24 -43.99 67.88
N ILE A 960 -13.92 -44.14 67.82
CA ILE A 960 -13.16 -44.31 66.57
C ILE A 960 -13.41 -45.69 65.95
N ALA A 961 -13.59 -46.72 66.78
CA ALA A 961 -13.99 -48.05 66.32
C ALA A 961 -15.38 -48.03 65.67
N GLN A 962 -16.29 -47.20 66.18
CA GLN A 962 -17.64 -47.02 65.61
C GLN A 962 -17.59 -46.25 64.27
N LEU A 963 -16.80 -45.17 64.19
CA LEU A 963 -16.63 -44.38 62.95
C LEU A 963 -15.97 -45.17 61.83
N ARG A 964 -15.02 -46.07 62.14
CA ARG A 964 -14.45 -47.01 61.17
C ARG A 964 -15.50 -47.88 60.48
N GLN A 965 -16.48 -48.37 61.25
CA GLN A 965 -17.54 -49.20 60.71
C GLN A 965 -18.47 -48.40 59.77
N GLU A 966 -18.73 -47.13 60.08
CA GLU A 966 -19.55 -46.24 59.25
C GLU A 966 -18.85 -45.82 57.94
N ILE A 967 -17.52 -45.68 57.94
CA ILE A 967 -16.72 -45.37 56.74
C ILE A 967 -16.70 -46.56 55.77
N ASP A 968 -16.56 -47.79 56.27
CA ASP A 968 -16.62 -49.01 55.44
C ASP A 968 -17.99 -49.12 54.72
N GLU A 969 -19.07 -48.73 55.39
CA GLU A 969 -20.42 -48.68 54.81
C GLU A 969 -20.56 -47.59 53.74
N ALA A 970 -19.95 -46.41 53.93
CA ALA A 970 -19.93 -45.32 52.95
C ALA A 970 -19.13 -45.69 51.68
N ILE A 971 -17.98 -46.36 51.84
CA ILE A 971 -17.17 -46.87 50.71
C ILE A 971 -17.94 -47.93 49.92
N ALA A 972 -18.70 -48.80 50.58
CA ALA A 972 -19.56 -49.78 49.91
C ALA A 972 -20.67 -49.11 49.07
N ALA A 973 -21.21 -47.97 49.52
CA ALA A 973 -22.20 -47.19 48.78
C ALA A 973 -21.62 -46.52 47.52
N ILE A 974 -20.39 -46.01 47.59
CA ILE A 974 -19.66 -45.45 46.43
C ILE A 974 -19.44 -46.53 45.36
N ASN A 975 -19.01 -47.73 45.77
CA ASN A 975 -18.83 -48.86 44.85
C ASN A 975 -20.13 -49.25 44.14
N GLY A 976 -21.28 -49.18 44.83
CA GLY A 976 -22.59 -49.41 44.22
C GLY A 976 -23.03 -48.30 43.25
N GLY A 977 -22.69 -47.04 43.52
CA GLY A 977 -22.96 -45.90 42.63
C GLY A 977 -22.13 -45.92 41.34
N LEU A 978 -20.87 -46.36 41.43
CA LEU A 978 -19.95 -46.55 40.29
C LEU A 978 -20.41 -47.63 39.31
N GLU A 979 -21.06 -48.70 39.80
CA GLU A 979 -21.65 -49.75 38.93
C GLU A 979 -22.97 -49.30 38.25
N GLY A 980 -23.63 -48.26 38.79
CA GLY A 980 -24.94 -47.77 38.33
C GLY A 980 -24.91 -46.59 37.36
N GLY A 981 -23.80 -45.83 37.31
CA GLY A 981 -23.56 -44.76 36.33
C GLY A 981 -24.33 -43.45 36.56
N ASP A 982 -24.88 -43.21 37.76
CA ASP A 982 -25.56 -41.95 38.10
C ASP A 982 -24.64 -41.03 38.91
N ALA A 983 -24.15 -39.97 38.26
CA ALA A 983 -23.23 -38.99 38.82
C ALA A 983 -23.79 -38.26 40.06
N ALA A 984 -25.10 -38.05 40.16
CA ALA A 984 -25.69 -37.40 41.33
C ALA A 984 -25.65 -38.33 42.56
N THR A 985 -25.88 -39.62 42.36
CA THR A 985 -25.85 -40.62 43.44
C THR A 985 -24.41 -40.90 43.90
N LEU A 986 -23.45 -40.82 42.98
CA LEU A 986 -22.02 -40.90 43.28
C LEU A 986 -21.53 -39.66 44.05
N ALA A 987 -21.94 -38.46 43.64
CA ALA A 987 -21.58 -37.22 44.33
C ALA A 987 -22.11 -37.19 45.77
N ASP A 988 -23.35 -37.63 46.00
CA ASP A 988 -23.94 -37.71 47.35
C ASP A 988 -23.21 -38.75 48.23
N ALA A 989 -22.81 -39.89 47.65
CA ALA A 989 -22.06 -40.92 48.37
C ALA A 989 -20.62 -40.49 48.70
N VAL A 990 -19.97 -39.74 47.80
CA VAL A 990 -18.65 -39.13 48.03
C VAL A 990 -18.73 -38.03 49.09
N ALA A 991 -19.75 -37.18 49.06
CA ALA A 991 -19.96 -36.15 50.08
C ALA A 991 -20.21 -36.76 51.48
N ALA A 992 -20.92 -37.89 51.56
CA ALA A 992 -21.13 -38.62 52.81
C ALA A 992 -19.83 -39.26 53.35
N LEU A 993 -18.97 -39.79 52.46
CA LEU A 993 -17.66 -40.30 52.84
C LEU A 993 -16.75 -39.18 53.36
N ILE A 994 -16.69 -38.04 52.67
CA ILE A 994 -15.90 -36.86 53.08
C ILE A 994 -16.38 -36.36 54.45
N GLY A 995 -17.70 -36.25 54.66
CA GLY A 995 -18.24 -35.85 55.96
C GLY A 995 -17.84 -36.79 57.10
N LYS A 996 -17.77 -38.10 56.85
CA LYS A 996 -17.35 -39.11 57.84
C LYS A 996 -15.83 -39.18 58.03
N MET A 997 -15.06 -38.86 56.99
CA MET A 997 -13.60 -38.74 57.07
C MET A 997 -13.19 -37.52 57.89
N ASN A 998 -13.85 -36.38 57.69
CA ASN A 998 -13.60 -35.18 58.52
C ASN A 998 -13.97 -35.41 59.99
N GLU A 999 -15.10 -36.09 60.25
CA GLU A 999 -15.53 -36.46 61.61
C GLU A 999 -14.59 -37.50 62.26
N LEU A 1000 -13.86 -38.28 61.45
CA LEU A 1000 -12.78 -39.17 61.91
C LEU A 1000 -11.47 -38.40 62.16
N GLU A 1001 -11.11 -37.45 61.29
CA GLU A 1001 -9.94 -36.56 61.48
C GLU A 1001 -10.08 -35.73 62.76
N ASP A 1002 -11.26 -35.15 63.01
CA ASP A 1002 -11.55 -34.40 64.24
C ASP A 1002 -11.39 -35.28 65.50
N LYS A 1003 -11.83 -36.55 65.46
CA LYS A 1003 -11.65 -37.49 66.58
C LYS A 1003 -10.26 -38.08 66.71
N ILE A 1004 -9.50 -38.17 65.61
CA ILE A 1004 -8.08 -38.56 65.62
C ILE A 1004 -7.23 -37.41 66.16
N ALA A 1005 -7.58 -36.14 65.87
CA ALA A 1005 -6.93 -34.97 66.45
C ALA A 1005 -7.13 -34.88 67.98
N GLU A 1006 -8.19 -35.49 68.51
CA GLU A 1006 -8.43 -35.64 69.97
C GLU A 1006 -7.70 -36.85 70.61
N LEU A 1007 -7.01 -37.70 69.84
CA LEU A 1007 -6.17 -38.79 70.35
C LEU A 1007 -4.72 -38.33 70.54
N ASP A 1008 -4.23 -38.34 71.78
CA ASP A 1008 -2.79 -38.25 72.07
C ASP A 1008 -2.06 -39.49 71.51
N GLU A 1009 -1.00 -39.29 70.71
CA GLU A 1009 -0.39 -40.23 69.75
C GLU A 1009 0.24 -41.52 70.36
N ASN A 1010 0.03 -41.78 71.65
CA ASN A 1010 0.84 -42.70 72.45
C ASN A 1010 0.17 -44.04 72.86
N MET A 1011 -0.96 -44.44 72.28
CA MET A 1011 -1.72 -45.62 72.77
C MET A 1011 -2.20 -46.68 71.75
N VAL A 1012 -1.71 -46.70 70.51
CA VAL A 1012 -2.00 -47.79 69.55
C VAL A 1012 -0.69 -48.45 69.12
N THR A 1013 -0.61 -49.78 69.07
CA THR A 1013 0.64 -50.43 68.65
C THR A 1013 0.98 -50.03 67.21
N ASP A 1014 2.24 -49.72 66.92
CA ASP A 1014 2.69 -49.36 65.57
C ASP A 1014 2.29 -50.39 64.51
N ALA A 1015 2.12 -51.66 64.85
CA ALA A 1015 1.64 -52.66 63.90
C ALA A 1015 0.17 -52.44 63.51
N ASP A 1016 -0.69 -51.98 64.43
CA ASP A 1016 -2.10 -51.71 64.18
C ASP A 1016 -2.30 -50.30 63.58
N LEU A 1017 -1.53 -49.30 64.04
CA LEU A 1017 -1.51 -47.96 63.43
C LEU A 1017 -0.90 -47.98 62.04
N GLN A 1018 0.17 -48.74 61.82
CA GLN A 1018 0.77 -48.96 60.50
C GLN A 1018 -0.10 -49.87 59.64
N ALA A 1019 -0.77 -50.90 60.17
CA ALA A 1019 -1.73 -51.65 59.36
C ALA A 1019 -2.95 -50.79 58.97
N MET A 1020 -3.40 -49.89 59.85
CA MET A 1020 -4.45 -48.91 59.55
C MET A 1020 -3.97 -47.85 58.55
N LYS A 1021 -2.79 -47.26 58.76
CA LYS A 1021 -2.15 -46.30 57.86
C LYS A 1021 -1.83 -46.98 56.53
N ASP A 1022 -1.28 -48.18 56.48
CA ASP A 1022 -1.04 -48.95 55.26
C ASP A 1022 -2.34 -49.31 54.55
N THR A 1023 -3.42 -49.64 55.27
CA THR A 1023 -4.72 -49.92 54.64
C THR A 1023 -5.36 -48.64 54.10
N ILE A 1024 -5.30 -47.53 54.85
CA ILE A 1024 -5.79 -46.21 54.43
C ILE A 1024 -4.93 -45.66 53.30
N THR A 1025 -3.61 -45.66 53.42
CA THR A 1025 -2.62 -45.27 52.42
C THR A 1025 -2.67 -46.19 51.20
N THR A 1026 -2.93 -47.50 51.34
CA THR A 1026 -3.14 -48.37 50.17
C THR A 1026 -4.48 -48.06 49.51
N ALA A 1027 -5.55 -47.80 50.26
CA ALA A 1027 -6.86 -47.44 49.70
C ALA A 1027 -6.86 -46.03 49.09
N TYR A 1028 -6.23 -45.06 49.75
CA TYR A 1028 -6.00 -43.68 49.33
C TYR A 1028 -5.05 -43.65 48.14
N ASN A 1029 -3.91 -44.34 48.18
CA ASN A 1029 -3.02 -44.44 47.02
C ASN A 1029 -3.64 -45.24 45.89
N ALA A 1030 -4.50 -46.23 46.14
CA ALA A 1030 -5.24 -46.91 45.07
C ALA A 1030 -6.31 -45.98 44.47
N ALA A 1031 -7.02 -45.20 45.29
CA ALA A 1031 -8.00 -44.20 44.85
C ALA A 1031 -7.31 -43.05 44.11
N VAL A 1032 -6.21 -42.51 44.64
CA VAL A 1032 -5.37 -41.46 44.02
C VAL A 1032 -4.66 -41.98 42.78
N THR A 1033 -4.11 -43.21 42.76
CA THR A 1033 -3.52 -43.81 41.56
C THR A 1033 -4.58 -44.01 40.49
N ARG A 1034 -5.82 -44.36 40.87
CA ARG A 1034 -6.92 -44.59 39.93
C ARG A 1034 -7.57 -43.30 39.46
N VAL A 1035 -7.72 -42.29 40.32
CA VAL A 1035 -8.10 -40.92 39.94
C VAL A 1035 -6.99 -40.27 39.11
N LYS A 1036 -5.71 -40.46 39.43
CA LYS A 1036 -4.60 -40.04 38.56
C LYS A 1036 -4.60 -40.80 37.24
N ALA A 1037 -4.94 -42.09 37.21
CA ALA A 1037 -5.04 -42.86 35.97
C ALA A 1037 -6.26 -42.46 35.13
N GLU A 1038 -7.40 -42.14 35.76
CA GLU A 1038 -8.61 -41.64 35.10
C GLU A 1038 -8.48 -40.17 34.70
N LEU A 1039 -7.81 -39.33 35.50
CA LEU A 1039 -7.44 -37.96 35.15
C LEU A 1039 -6.36 -37.96 34.08
N LYS A 1040 -5.39 -38.89 34.08
CA LYS A 1040 -4.43 -39.08 32.99
C LYS A 1040 -5.11 -39.64 31.74
N ALA A 1041 -6.10 -40.53 31.90
CA ALA A 1041 -6.90 -40.99 30.78
C ALA A 1041 -7.80 -39.88 30.24
N GLU A 1042 -8.35 -39.01 31.08
CA GLU A 1042 -9.19 -37.87 30.71
C GLU A 1042 -8.36 -36.67 30.26
N ILE A 1043 -7.12 -36.46 30.72
CA ILE A 1043 -6.12 -35.53 30.17
C ILE A 1043 -5.61 -36.06 28.85
N ASN A 1044 -5.44 -37.37 28.68
CA ASN A 1044 -5.16 -37.95 27.37
C ASN A 1044 -6.38 -37.87 26.46
N ARG A 1045 -7.61 -37.97 26.98
CA ARG A 1045 -8.85 -37.87 26.21
C ARG A 1045 -9.20 -36.41 25.87
N LEU A 1046 -8.93 -35.48 26.78
CA LEU A 1046 -8.97 -34.04 26.60
C LEU A 1046 -7.78 -33.59 25.78
N GLY A 1047 -6.63 -34.24 25.86
CA GLY A 1047 -5.43 -34.01 25.03
C GLY A 1047 -5.61 -34.57 23.62
N GLU A 1048 -6.32 -35.68 23.46
CA GLU A 1048 -6.83 -36.19 22.18
C GLU A 1048 -7.96 -35.29 21.67
N ALA A 1049 -8.84 -34.77 22.54
CA ALA A 1049 -9.88 -33.82 22.17
C ALA A 1049 -9.36 -32.38 21.94
N ILE A 1050 -8.23 -31.99 22.54
CA ILE A 1050 -7.45 -30.75 22.37
C ILE A 1050 -6.46 -30.95 21.22
N ALA A 1051 -6.07 -32.17 20.85
CA ALA A 1051 -5.42 -32.44 19.56
C ALA A 1051 -6.46 -32.38 18.44
N ASP A 1052 -7.70 -32.84 18.68
CA ASP A 1052 -8.85 -32.66 17.79
C ASP A 1052 -9.40 -31.20 17.79
N LEU A 1053 -9.20 -30.41 18.87
CA LEU A 1053 -9.54 -28.97 18.93
C LEU A 1053 -8.38 -28.05 18.52
N GLY A 1054 -7.15 -28.50 18.75
CA GLY A 1054 -5.86 -27.82 18.57
C GLY A 1054 -5.19 -28.19 17.26
N ASP A 1055 -5.91 -28.91 16.41
CA ASP A 1055 -5.82 -28.72 14.99
C ASP A 1055 -6.31 -27.32 14.57
N VAL A 1056 -6.15 -26.25 15.36
CA VAL A 1056 -6.27 -24.90 14.79
C VAL A 1056 -5.07 -24.67 13.89
N LYS A 1057 -3.88 -25.23 14.20
CA LYS A 1057 -2.72 -25.13 13.32
C LYS A 1057 -2.86 -26.00 12.08
N GLY A 1058 -3.35 -27.25 12.17
CA GLY A 1058 -3.57 -28.05 10.98
C GLY A 1058 -4.95 -27.85 10.33
N GLN A 1059 -5.98 -27.30 10.99
CA GLN A 1059 -7.13 -26.68 10.31
C GLN A 1059 -6.74 -25.32 9.73
N LEU A 1060 -5.76 -24.60 10.27
CA LEU A 1060 -5.17 -23.42 9.62
C LEU A 1060 -4.25 -23.85 8.49
N ASP A 1061 -3.52 -24.96 8.58
CA ASP A 1061 -2.71 -25.51 7.49
C ASP A 1061 -3.58 -26.22 6.46
N GLU A 1062 -4.72 -26.81 6.83
CA GLU A 1062 -5.74 -27.35 5.92
C GLU A 1062 -6.61 -26.22 5.36
N LEU A 1063 -6.91 -25.16 6.11
CA LEU A 1063 -7.60 -23.96 5.62
C LEU A 1063 -6.66 -23.13 4.76
N LYS A 1064 -5.36 -23.06 5.07
CA LYS A 1064 -4.30 -22.43 4.28
C LYS A 1064 -3.97 -23.28 3.08
N ALA A 1065 -3.89 -24.61 3.19
CA ALA A 1065 -3.77 -25.50 2.03
C ALA A 1065 -5.07 -25.51 1.20
N ALA A 1066 -6.24 -25.33 1.80
CA ALA A 1066 -7.49 -25.14 1.09
C ALA A 1066 -7.61 -23.74 0.50
N TYR A 1067 -7.04 -22.70 1.13
CA TYR A 1067 -6.93 -21.35 0.58
C TYR A 1067 -5.90 -21.31 -0.54
N GLU A 1068 -4.75 -21.95 -0.40
CA GLU A 1068 -3.72 -22.09 -1.43
C GLU A 1068 -4.19 -23.01 -2.56
N ALA A 1069 -4.99 -24.04 -2.27
CA ALA A 1069 -5.62 -24.86 -3.31
C ALA A 1069 -6.81 -24.15 -3.96
N ALA A 1070 -7.57 -23.34 -3.21
CA ALA A 1070 -8.64 -22.51 -3.75
C ALA A 1070 -8.07 -21.32 -4.52
N ASP A 1071 -6.95 -20.75 -4.10
CA ASP A 1071 -6.19 -19.68 -4.76
C ASP A 1071 -5.43 -20.25 -5.95
N ALA A 1072 -4.92 -21.49 -5.90
CA ALA A 1072 -4.40 -22.18 -7.09
C ALA A 1072 -5.52 -22.60 -8.05
N LEU A 1073 -6.72 -22.94 -7.57
CA LEU A 1073 -7.89 -23.19 -8.41
C LEU A 1073 -8.46 -21.89 -8.98
N LEU A 1074 -8.49 -20.82 -8.20
CA LEU A 1074 -8.94 -19.49 -8.62
C LEU A 1074 -7.89 -18.88 -9.54
N SER A 1075 -6.60 -19.09 -9.30
CA SER A 1075 -5.50 -18.73 -10.19
C SER A 1075 -5.52 -19.63 -11.43
N ALA A 1076 -5.87 -20.91 -11.35
CA ALA A 1076 -6.04 -21.76 -12.54
C ALA A 1076 -7.33 -21.44 -13.30
N GLU A 1077 -8.39 -20.95 -12.64
CA GLU A 1077 -9.61 -20.43 -13.25
C GLU A 1077 -9.37 -19.02 -13.79
N ILE A 1078 -8.54 -18.19 -13.16
CA ILE A 1078 -8.11 -16.88 -13.64
C ILE A 1078 -7.12 -17.08 -14.79
N ASP A 1079 -6.20 -18.03 -14.73
CA ASP A 1079 -5.31 -18.42 -15.82
C ASP A 1079 -6.10 -19.10 -16.93
N GLY A 1080 -7.14 -19.87 -16.58
CA GLY A 1080 -8.06 -20.49 -17.51
C GLY A 1080 -8.94 -19.45 -18.19
N VAL A 1081 -9.47 -18.48 -17.46
CA VAL A 1081 -10.23 -17.32 -17.97
C VAL A 1081 -9.30 -16.36 -18.68
N SER A 1082 -8.03 -16.24 -18.29
CA SER A 1082 -7.01 -15.42 -18.97
C SER A 1082 -6.49 -16.12 -20.21
N ALA A 1083 -6.46 -17.45 -20.24
CA ALA A 1083 -6.16 -18.24 -21.42
C ALA A 1083 -7.37 -18.28 -22.36
N ASP A 1084 -8.60 -18.38 -21.84
CA ASP A 1084 -9.83 -18.25 -22.60
C ASP A 1084 -10.01 -16.82 -23.09
N LEU A 1085 -9.60 -15.81 -22.31
CA LEU A 1085 -9.57 -14.40 -22.71
C LEU A 1085 -8.47 -14.18 -23.73
N ALA A 1086 -7.28 -14.78 -23.57
CA ALA A 1086 -6.21 -14.71 -24.56
C ALA A 1086 -6.55 -15.50 -25.83
N GLU A 1087 -7.29 -16.61 -25.74
CA GLU A 1087 -7.84 -17.36 -26.88
C GLU A 1087 -9.00 -16.59 -27.51
N LEU A 1088 -9.83 -15.90 -26.73
CA LEU A 1088 -10.91 -15.04 -27.22
C LEU A 1088 -10.36 -13.74 -27.82
N GLU A 1089 -9.31 -13.17 -27.27
CA GLU A 1089 -8.55 -12.03 -27.79
C GLU A 1089 -7.77 -12.44 -29.02
N SER A 1090 -7.17 -13.63 -29.06
CA SER A 1090 -6.54 -14.20 -30.25
C SER A 1090 -7.59 -14.56 -31.30
N ALA A 1091 -8.77 -15.02 -30.91
CA ALA A 1091 -9.89 -15.29 -31.81
C ALA A 1091 -10.56 -14.01 -32.29
N TYR A 1092 -10.61 -12.97 -31.44
CA TYR A 1092 -11.11 -11.64 -31.78
C TYR A 1092 -10.10 -10.93 -32.67
N GLN A 1093 -8.80 -11.00 -32.38
CA GLN A 1093 -7.73 -10.53 -33.26
C GLN A 1093 -7.69 -11.33 -34.55
N ALA A 1094 -7.85 -12.66 -34.54
CA ALA A 1094 -7.92 -13.45 -35.77
C ALA A 1094 -9.22 -13.17 -36.54
N ALA A 1095 -10.33 -12.89 -35.86
CA ALA A 1095 -11.59 -12.50 -36.47
C ALA A 1095 -11.52 -11.06 -36.99
N ASP A 1096 -10.82 -10.16 -36.31
CA ASP A 1096 -10.61 -8.78 -36.69
C ASP A 1096 -9.55 -8.68 -37.78
N GLU A 1097 -8.51 -9.52 -37.79
CA GLU A 1097 -7.58 -9.71 -38.90
C GLU A 1097 -8.28 -10.36 -40.09
N ALA A 1098 -9.17 -11.34 -39.86
CA ALA A 1098 -9.96 -11.94 -40.93
C ALA A 1098 -10.99 -10.94 -41.47
N LEU A 1099 -11.62 -10.14 -40.61
CA LEU A 1099 -12.55 -9.08 -40.97
C LEU A 1099 -11.82 -7.94 -41.66
N LEU A 1100 -10.63 -7.55 -41.19
CA LEU A 1100 -9.74 -6.56 -41.78
C LEU A 1100 -9.22 -7.07 -43.11
N LYS A 1101 -8.91 -8.36 -43.24
CA LYS A 1101 -8.55 -9.00 -44.50
C LYS A 1101 -9.73 -9.07 -45.46
N VAL A 1102 -10.95 -9.32 -44.96
CA VAL A 1102 -12.18 -9.25 -45.75
C VAL A 1102 -12.47 -7.81 -46.16
N ILE A 1103 -12.35 -6.83 -45.26
CA ILE A 1103 -12.51 -5.40 -45.53
C ILE A 1103 -11.42 -4.91 -46.47
N THR A 1104 -10.18 -5.40 -46.33
CA THR A 1104 -9.06 -5.06 -47.20
C THR A 1104 -9.26 -5.69 -48.56
N ASN A 1105 -9.61 -6.97 -48.65
CA ASN A 1105 -9.96 -7.61 -49.91
C ASN A 1105 -11.17 -6.93 -50.55
N LEU A 1106 -12.21 -6.59 -49.79
CA LEU A 1106 -13.39 -5.90 -50.28
C LEU A 1106 -13.05 -4.47 -50.68
N ARG A 1107 -12.11 -3.79 -49.99
CA ARG A 1107 -11.59 -2.47 -50.38
C ARG A 1107 -10.70 -2.58 -51.60
N THR A 1108 -9.93 -3.65 -51.76
CA THR A 1108 -9.09 -3.92 -52.94
C THR A 1108 -9.99 -4.25 -54.12
N GLU A 1109 -10.98 -5.12 -53.95
CA GLU A 1109 -12.02 -5.42 -54.95
C GLU A 1109 -12.84 -4.17 -55.25
N LEU A 1110 -13.27 -3.38 -54.25
CA LEU A 1110 -13.93 -2.08 -54.50
C LEU A 1110 -12.97 -1.10 -55.17
N SER A 1111 -11.67 -1.12 -54.87
CA SER A 1111 -10.69 -0.21 -55.48
C SER A 1111 -10.37 -0.64 -56.90
N GLU A 1112 -10.33 -1.94 -57.18
CA GLU A 1112 -10.24 -2.53 -58.51
C GLU A 1112 -11.53 -2.27 -59.29
N ASP A 1113 -12.71 -2.45 -58.69
CA ASP A 1113 -14.02 -2.12 -59.26
C ASP A 1113 -14.15 -0.60 -59.46
N ILE A 1114 -13.69 0.24 -58.54
CA ILE A 1114 -13.64 1.70 -58.68
C ILE A 1114 -12.61 2.10 -59.72
N TYR A 1115 -11.50 1.38 -59.84
CA TYR A 1115 -10.49 1.60 -60.87
C TYR A 1115 -11.01 1.15 -62.23
N GLU A 1116 -11.72 0.03 -62.33
CA GLU A 1116 -12.40 -0.47 -63.53
C GLU A 1116 -13.57 0.43 -63.89
N LEU A 1117 -14.35 0.91 -62.91
CA LEU A 1117 -15.41 1.91 -63.11
C LEU A 1117 -14.81 3.26 -63.47
N ARG A 1118 -13.70 3.70 -62.88
CA ARG A 1118 -13.00 4.94 -63.27
C ARG A 1118 -12.41 4.79 -64.66
N THR A 1119 -11.83 3.65 -64.99
CA THR A 1119 -11.32 3.31 -66.32
C THR A 1119 -12.49 3.29 -67.32
N ALA A 1120 -13.63 2.68 -66.96
CA ALA A 1120 -14.85 2.66 -67.76
C ALA A 1120 -15.54 4.04 -67.81
N ILE A 1121 -15.41 4.88 -66.79
CA ILE A 1121 -15.89 6.27 -66.74
C ILE A 1121 -14.94 7.18 -67.52
N GLU A 1122 -13.65 6.88 -67.60
CA GLU A 1122 -12.68 7.53 -68.51
C GLU A 1122 -12.94 7.08 -69.95
N GLU A 1123 -13.27 5.80 -70.19
CA GLU A 1123 -13.70 5.26 -71.49
C GLU A 1123 -15.12 5.75 -71.90
N MET A 1124 -16.02 6.03 -70.95
CA MET A 1124 -17.31 6.71 -71.19
C MET A 1124 -17.19 8.24 -71.20
N GLY A 1125 -16.13 8.78 -70.58
CA GLY A 1125 -15.78 10.20 -70.52
C GLY A 1125 -15.05 10.68 -71.76
N ASP A 1126 -14.67 9.75 -72.64
CA ASP A 1126 -14.23 10.01 -73.99
C ASP A 1126 -15.39 10.36 -74.93
N VAL A 1127 -16.34 11.18 -74.49
CA VAL A 1127 -17.33 11.76 -75.42
C VAL A 1127 -16.61 12.61 -76.47
N ASN A 1128 -15.44 13.19 -76.15
CA ASN A 1128 -14.63 13.95 -77.09
C ASN A 1128 -13.81 13.08 -78.06
N GLY A 1129 -13.21 11.96 -77.62
CA GLY A 1129 -12.49 11.04 -78.51
C GLY A 1129 -13.41 10.08 -79.25
N GLN A 1130 -14.58 9.72 -78.72
CA GLN A 1130 -15.67 9.12 -79.51
C GLN A 1130 -16.27 10.13 -80.50
N LEU A 1131 -16.31 11.42 -80.18
CA LEU A 1131 -16.68 12.48 -81.14
C LEU A 1131 -15.59 12.72 -82.18
N ASP A 1132 -14.31 12.55 -81.83
CA ASP A 1132 -13.16 12.67 -82.74
C ASP A 1132 -12.99 11.41 -83.60
N GLU A 1133 -13.28 10.22 -83.08
CA GLU A 1133 -13.39 8.97 -83.85
C GLU A 1133 -14.65 8.92 -84.70
N LEU A 1134 -15.78 9.44 -84.21
CA LEU A 1134 -17.00 9.62 -85.02
C LEU A 1134 -16.79 10.70 -86.08
N LYS A 1135 -16.08 11.80 -85.79
CA LYS A 1135 -15.66 12.78 -86.81
C LYS A 1135 -14.69 12.16 -87.80
N ALA A 1136 -13.69 11.40 -87.37
CA ALA A 1136 -12.75 10.74 -88.26
C ALA A 1136 -13.43 9.66 -89.11
N ALA A 1137 -14.39 8.92 -88.54
CA ALA A 1137 -15.23 7.97 -89.25
C ALA A 1137 -16.21 8.67 -90.19
N TYR A 1138 -16.76 9.83 -89.82
CA TYR A 1138 -17.62 10.64 -90.68
C TYR A 1138 -16.83 11.30 -91.82
N GLU A 1139 -15.61 11.80 -91.57
CA GLU A 1139 -14.69 12.31 -92.60
C GLU A 1139 -14.17 11.20 -93.50
N ALA A 1140 -13.90 10.00 -92.98
CA ALA A 1140 -13.51 8.84 -93.78
C ALA A 1140 -14.70 8.28 -94.59
N ALA A 1141 -15.90 8.27 -94.02
CA ALA A 1141 -17.13 7.91 -94.72
C ALA A 1141 -17.52 8.96 -95.76
N ASP A 1142 -17.32 10.25 -95.50
CA ASP A 1142 -17.52 11.34 -96.46
C ASP A 1142 -16.46 11.30 -97.57
N ALA A 1143 -15.20 10.94 -97.26
CA ALA A 1143 -14.16 10.70 -98.26
C ALA A 1143 -14.44 9.45 -99.11
N LEU A 1144 -14.96 8.38 -98.52
CA LEU A 1144 -15.43 7.18 -99.26
C LEU A 1144 -16.66 7.48 -100.10
N LEU A 1145 -17.63 8.24 -99.57
CA LEU A 1145 -18.82 8.66 -100.28
C LEU A 1145 -18.47 9.61 -101.43
N ASN A 1146 -17.53 10.53 -101.23
CA ASN A 1146 -17.03 11.40 -102.29
C ASN A 1146 -16.20 10.62 -103.31
N ALA A 1147 -15.41 9.62 -102.91
CA ALA A 1147 -14.71 8.72 -103.83
C ALA A 1147 -15.68 7.83 -104.63
N ASP A 1148 -16.79 7.38 -104.02
CA ASP A 1148 -17.87 6.67 -104.70
C ASP A 1148 -18.69 7.60 -105.61
N ILE A 1149 -18.93 8.85 -105.21
CA ILE A 1149 -19.54 9.89 -106.05
C ILE A 1149 -18.63 10.23 -107.22
N ASP A 1150 -17.31 10.33 -107.03
CA ASP A 1150 -16.32 10.57 -108.08
C ASP A 1150 -16.20 9.35 -109.00
N SER A 1151 -16.26 8.12 -108.46
CA SER A 1151 -16.30 6.87 -109.22
C SER A 1151 -17.58 6.75 -110.04
N VAL A 1152 -18.73 7.09 -109.46
CA VAL A 1152 -20.03 7.11 -110.15
C VAL A 1152 -20.09 8.26 -111.16
N SER A 1153 -19.48 9.41 -110.88
CA SER A 1153 -19.37 10.54 -111.81
C SER A 1153 -18.44 10.21 -112.97
N ALA A 1154 -17.35 9.48 -112.73
CA ALA A 1154 -16.46 8.97 -113.76
C ALA A 1154 -17.14 7.89 -114.61
N ALA A 1155 -17.88 6.96 -113.98
CA ALA A 1155 -18.67 5.95 -114.67
C ALA A 1155 -19.85 6.57 -115.45
N LEU A 1156 -20.46 7.64 -114.94
CA LEU A 1156 -21.49 8.42 -115.63
C LEU A 1156 -20.90 9.19 -116.81
N ALA A 1157 -19.71 9.79 -116.67
CA ALA A 1157 -19.00 10.44 -117.77
C ALA A 1157 -18.57 9.43 -118.85
N GLU A 1158 -18.16 8.23 -118.47
CA GLU A 1158 -17.82 7.13 -119.39
C GLU A 1158 -19.08 6.57 -120.06
N LEU A 1159 -20.20 6.45 -119.34
CA LEU A 1159 -21.50 6.07 -119.89
C LEU A 1159 -22.08 7.15 -120.81
N GLU A 1160 -21.97 8.43 -120.48
CA GLU A 1160 -22.36 9.56 -121.32
C GLU A 1160 -21.49 9.62 -122.58
N SER A 1161 -20.18 9.39 -122.47
CA SER A 1161 -19.26 9.26 -123.60
C SER A 1161 -19.64 8.07 -124.50
N THR A 1162 -19.97 6.92 -123.91
CA THR A 1162 -20.37 5.71 -124.64
C THR A 1162 -21.76 5.85 -125.27
N TYR A 1163 -22.70 6.48 -124.57
CA TYR A 1163 -24.04 6.80 -125.08
C TYR A 1163 -23.94 7.82 -126.21
N LYS A 1164 -23.11 8.86 -126.07
CA LYS A 1164 -22.85 9.83 -127.13
C LYS A 1164 -22.15 9.20 -128.33
N ALA A 1165 -21.19 8.28 -128.14
CA ALA A 1165 -20.58 7.52 -129.22
C ALA A 1165 -21.57 6.57 -129.91
N ALA A 1166 -22.49 5.96 -129.15
CA ALA A 1166 -23.57 5.13 -129.70
C ALA A 1166 -24.62 5.96 -130.44
N ASP A 1167 -25.00 7.12 -129.90
CA ASP A 1167 -25.93 8.08 -130.52
C ASP A 1167 -25.31 8.67 -131.79
N ASP A 1168 -24.02 9.05 -131.78
CA ASP A 1168 -23.27 9.47 -132.97
C ASP A 1168 -23.14 8.33 -133.99
N ALA A 1169 -22.93 7.08 -133.57
CA ALA A 1169 -22.89 5.93 -134.47
C ALA A 1169 -24.26 5.63 -135.09
N ILE A 1170 -25.34 5.76 -134.32
CA ILE A 1170 -26.72 5.63 -134.80
C ILE A 1170 -27.05 6.78 -135.75
N TRP A 1171 -26.72 8.02 -135.40
CA TRP A 1171 -26.91 9.18 -136.27
C TRP A 1171 -26.08 9.07 -137.54
N ASN A 1172 -24.82 8.62 -137.48
CA ASN A 1172 -24.00 8.37 -138.67
C ASN A 1172 -24.57 7.24 -139.53
N ALA A 1173 -25.12 6.19 -138.95
CA ALA A 1173 -25.82 5.13 -139.69
C ALA A 1173 -27.12 5.64 -140.33
N ILE A 1174 -27.87 6.51 -139.63
CA ILE A 1174 -29.08 7.18 -140.15
C ILE A 1174 -28.71 8.15 -141.28
N TYR A 1175 -27.64 8.94 -141.15
CA TYR A 1175 -27.14 9.83 -142.19
C TYR A 1175 -26.62 9.05 -143.42
N ALA A 1176 -25.91 7.94 -143.21
CA ALA A 1176 -25.46 7.05 -144.29
C ALA A 1176 -26.64 6.36 -145.02
N LEU A 1177 -27.72 6.03 -144.30
CA LEU A 1177 -28.97 5.52 -144.89
C LEU A 1177 -29.77 6.61 -145.62
N ARG A 1178 -29.73 7.87 -145.12
CA ARG A 1178 -30.40 9.01 -145.74
C ARG A 1178 -29.72 9.48 -147.03
N ASP A 1179 -28.38 9.44 -147.10
CA ASP A 1179 -27.62 9.83 -148.30
C ASP A 1179 -27.60 8.72 -149.38
N ALA A 1180 -28.05 7.50 -149.07
CA ALA A 1180 -28.19 6.39 -150.00
C ALA A 1180 -29.60 6.27 -150.65
N ASP A 1181 -30.49 7.25 -150.48
CA ASP A 1181 -31.86 7.27 -150.98
C ASP A 1181 -32.00 7.76 -152.44
N SER A 1182 -31.15 7.20 -153.31
CA SER A 1182 -31.37 7.20 -154.76
C SER A 1182 -30.79 5.93 -155.40
N GLY A 1183 -31.28 4.77 -154.96
CA GLY A 1183 -31.01 3.52 -155.68
C GLY A 1183 -31.15 2.19 -154.94
N MET A 1184 -31.62 2.14 -153.69
CA MET A 1184 -31.71 0.87 -152.94
C MET A 1184 -33.01 0.10 -153.21
N THR A 1185 -32.87 -1.18 -153.57
CA THR A 1185 -33.97 -2.14 -153.80
C THR A 1185 -34.31 -2.92 -152.53
N THR A 1186 -35.55 -3.39 -152.44
CA THR A 1186 -36.21 -4.00 -151.26
C THR A 1186 -35.51 -5.22 -150.64
N ALA A 1187 -34.53 -5.83 -151.31
CA ALA A 1187 -33.74 -6.94 -150.77
C ALA A 1187 -32.55 -6.50 -149.89
N LEU A 1188 -32.05 -5.26 -150.03
CA LEU A 1188 -30.99 -4.73 -149.15
C LEU A 1188 -31.55 -4.12 -147.85
N TRP A 1189 -32.81 -3.72 -147.83
CA TRP A 1189 -33.48 -3.15 -146.64
C TRP A 1189 -33.56 -4.18 -145.49
N VAL A 1190 -33.78 -5.45 -145.83
CA VAL A 1190 -33.84 -6.55 -144.85
C VAL A 1190 -32.47 -6.90 -144.27
N ILE A 1191 -31.39 -6.75 -145.05
CA ILE A 1191 -30.01 -6.99 -144.59
C ILE A 1191 -29.51 -5.85 -143.68
N GLY A 1192 -29.93 -4.61 -143.95
CA GLY A 1192 -29.66 -3.46 -143.06
C GLY A 1192 -30.39 -3.54 -141.71
N VAL A 1193 -31.64 -4.01 -141.70
CA VAL A 1193 -32.42 -4.19 -140.46
C VAL A 1193 -31.90 -5.35 -139.60
N ILE A 1194 -31.35 -6.41 -140.21
CA ILE A 1194 -30.72 -7.54 -139.48
C ILE A 1194 -29.36 -7.14 -138.87
N ALA A 1195 -28.60 -6.23 -139.49
CA ALA A 1195 -27.37 -5.69 -138.90
C ALA A 1195 -27.64 -4.76 -137.70
N VAL A 1196 -28.75 -4.02 -137.72
CA VAL A 1196 -29.23 -3.21 -136.57
C VAL A 1196 -29.70 -4.10 -135.42
N LEU A 1197 -30.34 -5.25 -135.69
CA LEU A 1197 -30.75 -6.20 -134.64
C LEU A 1197 -29.56 -6.99 -134.03
N ALA A 1198 -28.48 -7.23 -134.78
CA ALA A 1198 -27.27 -7.89 -134.27
C ALA A 1198 -26.40 -6.98 -133.37
N LEU A 1199 -26.41 -5.66 -133.58
CA LEU A 1199 -25.77 -4.69 -132.69
C LEU A 1199 -26.54 -4.48 -131.38
N CYS A 1200 -27.89 -4.56 -131.41
CA CYS A 1200 -28.71 -4.50 -130.19
C CYS A 1200 -28.53 -5.72 -129.26
N ALA A 1201 -28.12 -6.87 -129.78
CA ALA A 1201 -27.86 -8.08 -128.98
C ALA A 1201 -26.51 -8.04 -128.22
N GLY A 1202 -25.54 -7.24 -128.68
CA GLY A 1202 -24.25 -7.06 -127.99
C GLY A 1202 -24.32 -6.15 -126.76
N VAL A 1203 -25.24 -5.17 -126.77
CA VAL A 1203 -25.44 -4.22 -125.65
C VAL A 1203 -26.15 -4.87 -124.46
N ALA A 1204 -27.00 -5.87 -124.69
CA ALA A 1204 -27.63 -6.65 -123.63
C ALA A 1204 -26.65 -7.60 -122.89
N GLY A 1205 -25.54 -8.00 -123.52
CA GLY A 1205 -24.52 -8.86 -122.92
C GLY A 1205 -23.59 -8.13 -121.94
N VAL A 1206 -23.37 -6.82 -122.14
CA VAL A 1206 -22.53 -5.98 -121.26
C VAL A 1206 -23.31 -5.56 -120.00
N ALA A 1207 -24.63 -5.33 -120.12
CA ALA A 1207 -25.50 -5.02 -118.98
C ALA A 1207 -25.62 -6.19 -117.97
N PHE A 1208 -25.47 -7.45 -118.41
CA PHE A 1208 -25.53 -8.63 -117.53
C PHE A 1208 -24.20 -8.92 -116.80
N ALA A 1209 -23.07 -8.40 -117.30
CA ALA A 1209 -21.75 -8.56 -116.67
C ALA A 1209 -21.51 -7.55 -115.53
N ILE A 1210 -22.17 -6.38 -115.56
CA ILE A 1210 -22.02 -5.32 -114.54
C ILE A 1210 -22.82 -5.61 -113.26
N VAL A 1211 -23.87 -6.44 -113.32
CA VAL A 1211 -24.71 -6.80 -112.16
C VAL A 1211 -24.06 -7.87 -111.25
N ARG A 1212 -22.99 -8.56 -111.68
CA ARG A 1212 -22.39 -9.69 -110.93
C ARG A 1212 -21.17 -9.32 -110.06
N THR A 1213 -20.69 -8.08 -110.08
CA THR A 1213 -19.43 -7.68 -109.40
C THR A 1213 -19.58 -6.60 -108.31
N LYS A 1214 -20.78 -6.33 -107.80
CA LYS A 1214 -20.99 -5.48 -106.61
C LYS A 1214 -22.01 -6.08 -105.61
N ARG A 1215 -21.73 -7.30 -105.15
CA ARG A 1215 -22.26 -7.89 -103.90
C ARG A 1215 -21.09 -8.47 -103.10
N SER A 1216 -20.35 -7.59 -102.45
CA SER A 1216 -19.56 -7.83 -101.23
C SER A 1216 -19.24 -6.47 -100.64
#